data_AF-A0A536HN04-F1
#
_entry.id   AF-A0A536HN04-F1
#
_cell.length_a   1.000
_cell.length_b   1.000
_cell.length_c   1.000
_cell.angle_alpha   90.00
_cell.angle_beta   90.00
_cell.angle_gamma   90.00
#
_symmetry.space_group_name_H-M   'P 1'
#
loop_
_entity.id
_entity.type
_entity.pdbx_description
1 polymer ?
#
loop_
_entity_poly.entity_id
_entity_poly.type
_entity_poly.pdbx_seq_one_letter_code
_entity_poly.pdbx_strand_id
1 'polypeptide(L)'
;MQAELRQLEGRCQFLREQRDAAQAELTAWSERNSQLLEELDRQRAMLESAERQLGESRSAVAGLDARLSDAAGAVSEAERIVESAGTEAQVKDAEYAALSLLRERAQPRSPLSEKTDIGLERLLHAVTVPVEFQPAVEAVLADWLLGWVAADMDSADRAISLLSGDGTSERETILFNPPAGAADPVPAGVESLKDRVKAPAAIQPLIDRLLAQVAVAENLAAARRLLNANPDLRVVTRSGELVTSFAYRGGRPPHAPLQAEAQFREVESARERTQKSLRIARASLQSATAAQAGLLAERAAAQVHLDAARAEHARVNALASAGAVAGDRERALGQDLAGKVARLVALLLDAERLEAGAEERQERSGAEEDRARQELAAIDQRLGEHDGLRAGHQQRRQEAELRTALCAQRHEDLIRQLDRARQVWRSHGDDLAQRQAAAQALATQPSVIETERLAWVSSAGEVTMQLAGLEAEALPDGDALRTLEEQLQQDEQRNVVLKVAFAQSDDAVGSASEEIALAKAEVERCAEALREDGQALHDPESMEEVDWQKTEREVSRLQRRLDGMGAVNLLAPEEFGQLQARCESLATQLTDLEAAAAQLTELRQRLEEEIDSRFRTVFQSVAVNFQEFFVELFEGGRATLRLDTQHDGNPLDDGVEILAQTPGKRLQPLTLLSGGERALTALAFLFALQAVNPSPFHVLDEVDAALDDANVVRFNRVLRRLANDHQFLIVTHNHSTMAQAEVLYGVTLAEHGISRIVSVRLEGEASRMPRIATSRTA
;
A
#
# COMPACT_ATOMS: atom_id res chain seq x y z
N MET A 1 -9.73 44.54 41.91
CA MET A 1 -10.69 44.82 40.81
C MET A 1 -10.04 45.54 39.64
N GLN A 2 -9.47 46.74 39.78
CA GLN A 2 -8.83 47.41 38.63
C GLN A 2 -7.73 46.61 37.91
N ALA A 3 -6.93 45.82 38.64
CA ALA A 3 -5.93 44.93 38.05
C ALA A 3 -6.54 43.72 37.33
N GLU A 4 -7.68 43.21 37.83
CA GLU A 4 -8.43 42.09 37.23
C GLU A 4 -9.09 42.53 35.93
N LEU A 5 -9.65 43.74 35.89
CA LEU A 5 -10.27 44.32 34.70
C LEU A 5 -9.26 44.51 33.57
N ARG A 6 -8.09 45.10 33.85
CA ARG A 6 -7.00 45.23 32.86
C ARG A 6 -6.48 43.89 32.35
N GLN A 7 -6.48 42.86 33.19
CA GLN A 7 -6.07 41.51 32.79
C GLN A 7 -7.11 40.86 31.86
N LEU A 8 -8.40 41.11 32.10
CA LEU A 8 -9.50 40.63 31.26
C LEU A 8 -9.56 41.39 29.92
N GLU A 9 -9.43 42.72 29.93
CA GLU A 9 -9.30 43.56 28.72
C GLU A 9 -8.16 43.07 27.82
N GLY A 10 -6.97 42.85 28.41
CA GLY A 10 -5.81 42.32 27.67
C GLY A 10 -6.04 40.90 27.13
N ARG A 11 -6.75 40.05 27.87
CA ARG A 11 -7.13 38.70 27.41
C ARG A 11 -8.14 38.75 26.27
N CYS A 12 -9.15 39.62 26.32
CA CYS A 12 -10.10 39.85 25.24
C CYS A 12 -9.39 40.34 23.98
N GLN A 13 -8.47 41.31 24.10
CA GLN A 13 -7.70 41.81 22.98
C GLN A 13 -6.84 40.70 22.34
N PHE A 14 -6.10 39.93 23.15
CA PHE A 14 -5.31 38.79 22.66
C PHE A 14 -6.17 37.73 21.94
N LEU A 15 -7.34 37.39 22.48
CA LEU A 15 -8.26 36.43 21.85
C LEU A 15 -8.86 36.97 20.54
N ARG A 16 -9.10 38.28 20.41
CA ARG A 16 -9.54 38.91 19.15
C ARG A 16 -8.46 38.79 18.07
N GLU A 17 -7.22 39.11 18.41
CA GLU A 17 -6.09 39.01 17.48
C GLU A 17 -5.86 37.56 17.02
N GLN A 18 -5.93 36.59 17.94
CA GLN A 18 -5.83 35.16 17.62
C GLN A 18 -6.98 34.67 16.74
N ARG A 19 -8.23 35.12 17.02
CA ARG A 19 -9.40 34.81 16.17
C ARG A 19 -9.18 35.33 14.77
N ASP A 20 -8.81 36.61 14.63
CA ASP A 20 -8.67 37.25 13.32
C ASP A 20 -7.55 36.59 12.49
N ALA A 21 -6.44 36.21 13.12
CA ALA A 21 -5.39 35.44 12.48
C ALA A 21 -5.89 34.06 12.01
N ALA A 22 -6.57 33.29 12.87
CA ALA A 22 -7.11 31.98 12.50
C ALA A 22 -8.20 32.07 11.41
N GLN A 23 -8.96 33.16 11.38
CA GLN A 23 -10.00 33.41 10.39
C GLN A 23 -9.39 33.78 9.03
N ALA A 24 -8.30 34.54 9.01
CA ALA A 24 -7.51 34.79 7.81
C ALA A 24 -6.88 33.50 7.25
N GLU A 25 -6.35 32.63 8.11
CA GLU A 25 -5.85 31.31 7.71
C GLU A 25 -6.94 30.44 7.09
N LEU A 26 -8.14 30.43 7.67
CA LEU A 26 -9.30 29.70 7.13
C LEU A 26 -9.72 30.22 5.76
N THR A 27 -9.73 31.55 5.55
CA THR A 27 -10.04 32.12 4.23
C THR A 27 -8.98 31.76 3.19
N ALA A 28 -7.69 31.86 3.51
CA ALA A 28 -6.60 31.48 2.61
C ALA A 28 -6.57 29.98 2.33
N TRP A 29 -6.98 29.15 3.29
CA TRP A 29 -7.21 27.72 3.07
C TRP A 29 -8.37 27.49 2.08
N SER A 30 -9.50 28.20 2.24
CA SER A 30 -10.68 28.00 1.40
C SER A 30 -10.42 28.27 -0.10
N GLU A 31 -9.62 29.30 -0.41
CA GLU A 31 -9.22 29.63 -1.78
C GLU A 31 -8.27 28.57 -2.38
N ARG A 32 -7.32 28.05 -1.59
CA ARG A 32 -6.44 26.95 -2.04
C ARG A 32 -7.23 25.66 -2.26
N ASN A 33 -8.16 25.36 -1.36
CA ASN A 33 -8.99 24.17 -1.45
C ASN A 33 -9.93 24.20 -2.67
N SER A 34 -10.44 25.38 -3.08
CA SER A 34 -11.25 25.47 -4.30
C SER A 34 -10.44 25.14 -5.56
N GLN A 35 -9.19 25.62 -5.65
CA GLN A 35 -8.30 25.28 -6.77
C GLN A 35 -7.97 23.78 -6.79
N LEU A 36 -7.75 23.18 -5.62
CA LEU A 36 -7.50 21.75 -5.51
C LEU A 36 -8.71 20.91 -5.92
N LEU A 37 -9.94 21.33 -5.56
CA LEU A 37 -11.17 20.66 -5.98
C LEU A 37 -11.35 20.69 -7.50
N GLU A 38 -11.09 21.82 -8.15
CA GLU A 38 -11.12 21.89 -9.62
C GLU A 38 -10.11 20.93 -10.27
N GLU A 39 -8.91 20.82 -9.71
CA GLU A 39 -7.90 19.88 -10.20
C GLU A 39 -8.32 18.42 -9.99
N LEU A 40 -8.94 18.08 -8.85
CA LEU A 40 -9.48 16.75 -8.61
C LEU A 40 -10.59 16.38 -9.58
N ASP A 41 -11.47 17.32 -9.92
CA ASP A 41 -12.53 17.08 -10.90
C ASP A 41 -11.96 16.87 -12.31
N ARG A 42 -10.89 17.60 -12.69
CA ARG A 42 -10.16 17.31 -13.94
C ARG A 42 -9.54 15.92 -13.93
N GLN A 43 -8.91 15.52 -12.82
CA GLN A 43 -8.28 14.20 -12.70
C GLN A 43 -9.32 13.07 -12.77
N ARG A 44 -10.50 13.24 -12.16
CA ARG A 44 -11.63 12.31 -12.28
C ARG A 44 -12.11 12.17 -13.73
N ALA A 45 -12.29 13.29 -14.43
CA ALA A 45 -12.68 13.26 -15.84
C ALA A 45 -11.63 12.56 -16.73
N MET A 46 -10.33 12.75 -16.46
CA MET A 46 -9.27 12.00 -17.13
C MET A 46 -9.34 10.50 -16.82
N LEU A 47 -9.62 10.12 -15.58
CA LEU A 47 -9.76 8.72 -15.17
C LEU A 47 -10.91 8.04 -15.91
N GLU A 48 -12.09 8.66 -15.95
CA GLU A 48 -13.25 8.15 -16.70
C GLU A 48 -12.95 7.98 -18.20
N SER A 49 -12.20 8.92 -18.78
CA SER A 49 -11.75 8.81 -20.17
C SER A 49 -10.80 7.64 -20.40
N ALA A 50 -9.83 7.45 -19.50
CA ALA A 50 -8.87 6.35 -19.57
C ALA A 50 -9.53 4.98 -19.35
N GLU A 51 -10.50 4.90 -18.42
CA GLU A 51 -11.33 3.70 -18.22
C GLU A 51 -12.12 3.32 -19.47
N ARG A 52 -12.72 4.31 -20.15
CA ARG A 52 -13.44 4.08 -21.41
C ARG A 52 -12.52 3.53 -22.50
N GLN A 53 -11.35 4.14 -22.71
CA GLN A 53 -10.36 3.68 -23.69
C GLN A 53 -9.82 2.28 -23.38
N LEU A 54 -9.62 1.97 -22.09
CA LEU A 54 -9.22 0.64 -21.64
C LEU A 54 -10.32 -0.39 -21.93
N GLY A 55 -11.59 -0.03 -21.69
CA GLY A 55 -12.75 -0.87 -22.03
C GLY A 55 -12.87 -1.17 -23.52
N GLU A 56 -12.73 -0.14 -24.37
CA GLU A 56 -12.73 -0.27 -25.83
C GLU A 56 -11.61 -1.19 -26.33
N SER A 57 -10.38 -0.98 -25.84
CA SER A 57 -9.22 -1.79 -26.21
C SER A 57 -9.37 -3.25 -25.76
N ARG A 58 -9.94 -3.50 -24.57
CA ARG A 58 -10.25 -4.85 -24.08
C ARG A 58 -11.27 -5.55 -24.98
N SER A 59 -12.33 -4.84 -25.36
CA SER A 59 -13.38 -5.37 -26.25
C SER A 59 -12.81 -5.72 -27.64
N ALA A 60 -11.94 -4.87 -28.18
CA ALA A 60 -11.27 -5.12 -29.46
C ALA A 60 -10.41 -6.40 -29.43
N VAL A 61 -9.61 -6.61 -28.38
CA VAL A 61 -8.81 -7.84 -28.20
C VAL A 61 -9.71 -9.06 -28.06
N ALA A 62 -10.77 -8.98 -27.26
CA ALA A 62 -11.72 -10.09 -27.10
C ALA A 62 -12.42 -10.46 -28.42
N GLY A 63 -12.80 -9.48 -29.24
CA GLY A 63 -13.35 -9.72 -30.57
C GLY A 63 -12.36 -10.37 -31.54
N LEU A 64 -11.07 -10.04 -31.45
CA LEU A 64 -10.02 -10.66 -32.25
C LEU A 64 -9.70 -12.09 -31.78
N ASP A 65 -9.71 -12.35 -30.47
CA ASP A 65 -9.51 -13.70 -29.93
C ASP A 65 -10.64 -14.65 -30.38
N ALA A 66 -11.88 -14.17 -30.46
CA ALA A 66 -13.00 -14.95 -31.02
C ALA A 66 -12.78 -15.29 -32.51
N ARG A 67 -12.41 -14.29 -33.33
CA ARG A 67 -12.10 -14.49 -34.76
C ARG A 67 -10.90 -15.43 -34.95
N LEU A 68 -9.91 -15.38 -34.06
CA LEU A 68 -8.76 -16.28 -34.08
C LEU A 68 -9.14 -17.73 -33.77
N SER A 69 -10.07 -17.94 -32.83
CA SER A 69 -10.62 -19.27 -32.55
C SER A 69 -11.32 -19.85 -33.78
N ASP A 70 -12.14 -19.05 -34.46
CA ASP A 70 -12.82 -19.47 -35.70
C ASP A 70 -11.83 -19.78 -36.81
N ALA A 71 -10.80 -18.94 -36.99
CA ALA A 71 -9.75 -19.15 -37.98
C ALA A 71 -8.90 -20.40 -37.68
N ALA A 72 -8.58 -20.67 -36.42
CA ALA A 72 -7.90 -21.90 -36.01
C ALA A 72 -8.74 -23.14 -36.30
N GLY A 73 -10.06 -23.07 -36.08
CA GLY A 73 -11.00 -24.11 -36.48
C GLY A 73 -11.00 -24.35 -37.99
N ALA A 74 -11.01 -23.29 -38.80
CA ALA A 74 -10.94 -23.39 -40.26
C ALA A 74 -9.62 -23.99 -40.76
N VAL A 75 -8.49 -23.70 -40.11
CA VAL A 75 -7.19 -24.32 -40.42
C VAL A 75 -7.24 -25.82 -40.12
N SER A 76 -7.72 -26.23 -38.95
CA SER A 76 -7.80 -27.65 -38.59
C SER A 76 -8.73 -28.44 -39.54
N GLU A 77 -9.87 -27.85 -39.94
CA GLU A 77 -10.75 -28.43 -40.96
C GLU A 77 -10.02 -28.59 -42.31
N ALA A 78 -9.29 -27.56 -42.75
CA ALA A 78 -8.53 -27.61 -44.00
C ALA A 78 -7.37 -28.62 -43.96
N GLU A 79 -6.67 -28.77 -42.82
CA GLU A 79 -5.63 -29.77 -42.61
C GLU A 79 -6.20 -31.19 -42.75
N ARG A 80 -7.36 -31.46 -42.14
CA ARG A 80 -8.05 -32.75 -42.27
C ARG A 80 -8.44 -33.06 -43.72
N ILE A 81 -8.89 -32.06 -44.47
CA ILE A 81 -9.23 -32.23 -45.90
C ILE A 81 -7.96 -32.50 -46.73
N VAL A 82 -6.85 -31.83 -46.42
CA VAL A 82 -5.56 -32.09 -47.09
C VAL A 82 -5.05 -33.50 -46.78
N GLU A 83 -5.17 -33.95 -45.54
CA GLU A 83 -4.77 -35.29 -45.13
C GLU A 83 -5.60 -36.36 -45.85
N SER A 84 -6.94 -36.24 -45.83
CA SER A 84 -7.82 -37.19 -46.52
C SER A 84 -7.56 -37.23 -48.03
N ALA A 85 -7.51 -36.07 -48.70
CA ALA A 85 -7.19 -35.98 -50.12
C ALA A 85 -5.77 -36.48 -50.44
N GLY A 86 -4.83 -36.31 -49.51
CA GLY A 86 -3.46 -36.78 -49.62
C GLY A 86 -3.37 -38.31 -49.58
N THR A 87 -4.08 -38.95 -48.66
CA THR A 87 -4.14 -40.43 -48.58
C THR A 87 -4.79 -41.03 -49.84
N GLU A 88 -5.89 -40.45 -50.33
CA GLU A 88 -6.52 -40.90 -51.58
C GLU A 88 -5.60 -40.75 -52.79
N ALA A 89 -4.87 -39.63 -52.89
CA ALA A 89 -3.90 -39.41 -53.95
C ALA A 89 -2.74 -40.43 -53.88
N GLN A 90 -2.20 -40.71 -52.68
CA GLN A 90 -1.15 -41.71 -52.48
C GLN A 90 -1.60 -43.12 -52.87
N VAL A 91 -2.83 -43.51 -52.51
CA VAL A 91 -3.39 -44.80 -52.91
C VAL A 91 -3.46 -44.91 -54.43
N LYS A 92 -3.92 -43.86 -55.11
CA LYS A 92 -4.00 -43.85 -56.58
C LYS A 92 -2.65 -43.75 -57.27
N ASP A 93 -1.68 -43.04 -56.71
CA ASP A 93 -0.29 -43.02 -57.20
C ASP A 93 0.37 -44.40 -57.06
N ALA A 94 0.13 -45.11 -55.95
CA ALA A 94 0.63 -46.48 -55.75
C ALA A 94 -0.04 -47.49 -56.70
N GLU A 95 -1.36 -47.38 -56.90
CA GLU A 95 -2.11 -48.19 -57.87
C GLU A 95 -1.61 -47.93 -59.31
N TYR A 96 -1.37 -46.66 -59.66
CA TYR A 96 -0.78 -46.28 -60.94
C TYR A 96 0.61 -46.87 -61.12
N ALA A 97 1.48 -46.80 -60.11
CA ALA A 97 2.83 -47.36 -60.17
C ALA A 97 2.80 -48.89 -60.34
N ALA A 98 1.93 -49.59 -59.61
CA ALA A 98 1.76 -51.04 -59.74
C ALA A 98 1.25 -51.45 -61.13
N LEU A 99 0.23 -50.75 -61.64
CA LEU A 99 -0.32 -50.99 -62.98
C LEU A 99 0.66 -50.58 -64.08
N SER A 100 1.47 -49.55 -63.87
CA SER A 100 2.54 -49.14 -64.79
C SER A 100 3.57 -50.26 -64.98
N LEU A 101 4.01 -50.91 -63.89
CA LEU A 101 4.90 -52.07 -63.97
C LEU A 101 4.25 -53.27 -64.66
N LEU A 102 2.95 -53.51 -64.44
CA LEU A 102 2.21 -54.56 -65.15
C LEU A 102 2.08 -54.26 -66.64
N ARG A 103 1.86 -52.98 -66.99
CA ARG A 103 1.83 -52.50 -68.37
C ARG A 103 3.19 -52.66 -69.05
N GLU A 104 4.29 -52.26 -68.41
CA GLU A 104 5.64 -52.47 -68.92
C GLU A 104 5.98 -53.97 -69.10
N ARG A 105 5.49 -54.85 -68.23
CA ARG A 105 5.66 -56.31 -68.40
C ARG A 105 4.83 -56.86 -69.56
N ALA A 106 3.63 -56.33 -69.78
CA ALA A 106 2.76 -56.75 -70.88
C ALA A 106 3.18 -56.13 -72.23
N GLN A 107 3.93 -55.04 -72.21
CA GLN A 107 4.43 -54.32 -73.39
C GLN A 107 5.97 -54.27 -73.38
N PRO A 108 6.66 -55.24 -74.00
CA PRO A 108 8.13 -55.26 -74.01
C PRO A 108 8.70 -53.98 -74.59
N ARG A 109 9.81 -53.50 -74.02
CA ARG A 109 10.49 -52.27 -74.47
C ARG A 109 10.98 -52.43 -75.90
N SER A 110 10.62 -51.46 -76.74
CA SER A 110 10.94 -51.46 -78.16
C SER A 110 11.83 -50.26 -78.52
N PRO A 111 12.88 -50.42 -79.33
CA PRO A 111 13.66 -49.30 -79.85
C PRO A 111 12.83 -48.32 -80.70
N LEU A 112 11.66 -48.76 -81.20
CA LEU A 112 10.71 -47.90 -81.92
C LEU A 112 9.92 -46.96 -80.99
N SER A 113 9.88 -47.24 -79.68
CA SER A 113 9.18 -46.40 -78.69
C SER A 113 9.95 -45.14 -78.29
N GLU A 114 11.28 -45.12 -78.43
CA GLU A 114 12.15 -44.01 -78.01
C GLU A 114 12.37 -42.95 -79.11
N LYS A 115 12.03 -43.25 -80.36
CA LYS A 115 12.27 -42.39 -81.53
C LYS A 115 10.95 -41.82 -82.05
N THR A 116 10.56 -40.66 -81.51
CA THR A 116 9.27 -39.98 -81.77
C THR A 116 9.08 -39.46 -83.19
N ASP A 117 10.12 -39.41 -84.02
CA ASP A 117 10.07 -38.76 -85.34
C ASP A 117 9.27 -39.52 -86.41
N ILE A 118 8.86 -40.77 -86.16
CA ILE A 118 8.16 -41.62 -87.15
C ILE A 118 6.64 -41.69 -86.88
N GLY A 119 6.17 -41.19 -85.73
CA GLY A 119 4.73 -41.12 -85.42
C GLY A 119 4.02 -42.47 -85.38
N LEU A 120 4.73 -43.56 -85.04
CA LEU A 120 4.15 -44.90 -84.91
C LEU A 120 3.47 -45.04 -83.54
N GLU A 121 2.30 -45.69 -83.52
CA GLU A 121 1.59 -46.04 -82.30
C GLU A 121 1.31 -47.54 -82.28
N ARG A 122 1.31 -48.18 -81.10
CA ARG A 122 0.88 -49.59 -81.00
C ARG A 122 -0.61 -49.72 -81.28
N LEU A 123 -1.00 -50.78 -81.97
CA LEU A 123 -2.41 -51.07 -82.27
C LEU A 123 -3.27 -51.10 -81.00
N LEU A 124 -2.70 -51.62 -79.91
CA LEU A 124 -3.29 -51.65 -78.57
C LEU A 124 -3.80 -50.28 -78.09
N HIS A 125 -3.06 -49.19 -78.35
CA HIS A 125 -3.42 -47.86 -77.86
C HIS A 125 -4.47 -47.18 -78.75
N ALA A 126 -4.48 -47.52 -80.04
CA ALA A 126 -5.39 -46.94 -81.02
C ALA A 126 -6.79 -47.60 -81.05
N VAL A 127 -6.97 -48.75 -80.40
CA VAL A 127 -8.23 -49.51 -80.43
C VAL A 127 -8.98 -49.41 -79.10
N THR A 128 -10.31 -49.28 -79.17
CA THR A 128 -11.20 -49.30 -78.00
C THR A 128 -12.20 -50.46 -78.11
N VAL A 129 -12.24 -51.31 -77.09
CA VAL A 129 -13.07 -52.53 -77.04
C VAL A 129 -13.88 -52.58 -75.73
N PRO A 130 -15.19 -52.87 -75.76
CA PRO A 130 -15.98 -53.11 -74.56
C PRO A 130 -15.44 -54.30 -73.75
N VAL A 131 -15.51 -54.21 -72.42
CA VAL A 131 -14.93 -55.21 -71.48
C VAL A 131 -15.36 -56.65 -71.79
N GLU A 132 -16.63 -56.84 -72.18
CA GLU A 132 -17.18 -58.16 -72.51
C GLU A 132 -16.50 -58.85 -73.72
N PHE A 133 -15.88 -58.07 -74.61
CA PHE A 133 -15.26 -58.58 -75.85
C PHE A 133 -13.73 -58.47 -75.83
N GLN A 134 -13.12 -57.93 -74.76
CA GLN A 134 -11.66 -57.83 -74.64
C GLN A 134 -10.96 -59.20 -74.78
N PRO A 135 -11.39 -60.27 -74.09
CA PRO A 135 -10.74 -61.58 -74.23
C PRO A 135 -10.85 -62.14 -75.66
N ALA A 136 -11.98 -61.87 -76.33
CA ALA A 136 -12.19 -62.30 -77.71
C ALA A 136 -11.26 -61.57 -78.70
N VAL A 137 -11.09 -60.25 -78.54
CA VAL A 137 -10.17 -59.47 -79.38
C VAL A 137 -8.71 -59.83 -79.10
N GLU A 138 -8.33 -60.00 -77.84
CA GLU A 138 -6.98 -60.45 -77.44
C GLU A 138 -6.64 -61.81 -78.04
N ALA A 139 -7.59 -62.76 -78.03
CA ALA A 139 -7.37 -64.09 -78.60
C ALA A 139 -7.20 -64.09 -80.12
N VAL A 140 -7.90 -63.20 -80.82
CA VAL A 140 -7.90 -63.12 -82.30
C VAL A 140 -6.69 -62.38 -82.84
N LEU A 141 -6.36 -61.23 -82.23
CA LEU A 141 -5.28 -60.35 -82.67
C LEU A 141 -3.93 -60.74 -82.04
N ALA A 142 -3.92 -61.29 -80.82
CA ALA A 142 -2.72 -61.78 -80.13
C ALA A 142 -1.54 -60.78 -80.25
N ASP A 143 -0.38 -61.22 -80.75
CA ASP A 143 0.82 -60.41 -80.91
C ASP A 143 0.62 -59.19 -81.82
N TRP A 144 -0.37 -59.19 -82.71
CA TRP A 144 -0.68 -58.02 -83.54
C TRP A 144 -1.19 -56.83 -82.73
N LEU A 145 -1.75 -57.03 -81.52
CA LEU A 145 -2.10 -55.92 -80.63
C LEU A 145 -0.86 -55.13 -80.18
N LEU A 146 0.27 -55.80 -80.00
CA LEU A 146 1.53 -55.16 -79.63
C LEU A 146 2.26 -54.59 -80.85
N GLY A 147 1.77 -54.83 -82.08
CA GLY A 147 2.38 -54.33 -83.30
C GLY A 147 2.26 -52.81 -83.47
N TRP A 148 3.25 -52.21 -84.12
CA TRP A 148 3.33 -50.79 -84.45
C TRP A 148 2.56 -50.50 -85.73
N VAL A 149 1.67 -49.50 -85.71
CA VAL A 149 0.87 -49.10 -86.86
C VAL A 149 1.56 -47.96 -87.61
N ALA A 150 1.92 -48.22 -88.86
CA ALA A 150 2.44 -47.25 -89.82
C ALA A 150 1.31 -46.71 -90.72
N ALA A 151 1.37 -45.41 -91.01
CA ALA A 151 0.37 -44.75 -91.87
C ALA A 151 0.44 -45.23 -93.33
N ASP A 152 1.65 -45.49 -93.84
CA ASP A 152 1.96 -45.89 -95.21
C ASP A 152 3.16 -46.85 -95.27
N MET A 153 3.40 -47.43 -96.46
CA MET A 153 4.54 -48.31 -96.70
C MET A 153 5.88 -47.59 -96.50
N ASP A 154 5.98 -46.31 -96.86
CA ASP A 154 7.21 -45.53 -96.69
C ASP A 154 7.58 -45.36 -95.21
N SER A 155 6.59 -45.15 -94.32
CA SER A 155 6.81 -45.12 -92.87
C SER A 155 7.14 -46.49 -92.30
N ALA A 156 6.55 -47.57 -92.85
CA ALA A 156 6.90 -48.93 -92.49
C ALA A 156 8.36 -49.23 -92.86
N ASP A 157 8.83 -48.84 -94.04
CA ASP A 157 10.22 -49.03 -94.48
C ASP A 157 11.23 -48.27 -93.62
N ARG A 158 10.88 -47.04 -93.19
CA ARG A 158 11.68 -46.29 -92.20
C ARG A 158 11.77 -47.03 -90.86
N ALA A 159 10.67 -47.57 -90.37
CA ALA A 159 10.63 -48.34 -89.13
C ALA A 159 11.44 -49.65 -89.22
N ILE A 160 11.33 -50.37 -90.33
CA ILE A 160 12.09 -51.60 -90.61
C ILE A 160 13.60 -51.31 -90.67
N SER A 161 13.99 -50.19 -91.29
CA SER A 161 15.39 -49.78 -91.40
C SER A 161 16.01 -49.50 -90.02
N LEU A 162 15.24 -48.94 -89.09
CA LEU A 162 15.71 -48.71 -87.71
C LEU A 162 15.94 -50.00 -86.93
N LEU A 163 15.11 -51.02 -87.14
CA LEU A 163 15.26 -52.32 -86.48
C LEU A 163 16.46 -53.12 -87.01
N SER A 164 16.91 -52.83 -88.23
CA SER A 164 17.98 -53.56 -88.91
C SER A 164 19.39 -53.15 -88.47
N GLY A 165 19.53 -52.05 -87.71
CA GLY A 165 20.81 -51.46 -87.31
C GLY A 165 21.36 -51.91 -85.95
N ASP A 166 20.50 -52.30 -85.01
CA ASP A 166 20.88 -52.64 -83.64
C ASP A 166 20.62 -54.14 -83.36
N GLY A 167 21.69 -54.92 -83.22
CA GLY A 167 21.68 -56.39 -83.06
C GLY A 167 21.11 -56.92 -81.75
N THR A 168 20.29 -56.14 -81.04
CA THR A 168 19.72 -56.45 -79.72
C THR A 168 18.18 -56.46 -79.70
N SER A 169 17.52 -56.39 -80.85
CA SER A 169 16.06 -56.20 -80.90
C SER A 169 15.28 -57.53 -80.92
N GLU A 170 14.26 -57.64 -80.08
CA GLU A 170 13.24 -58.70 -80.13
C GLU A 170 12.45 -58.64 -81.46
N ARG A 171 11.66 -59.68 -81.77
CA ARG A 171 10.83 -59.70 -82.99
C ARG A 171 9.71 -58.67 -82.87
N GLU A 172 9.77 -57.62 -83.68
CA GLU A 172 8.74 -56.59 -83.76
C GLU A 172 7.77 -56.84 -84.92
N THR A 173 6.51 -56.43 -84.74
CA THR A 173 5.48 -56.48 -85.79
C THR A 173 5.15 -55.05 -86.23
N ILE A 174 5.22 -54.79 -87.53
CA ILE A 174 4.80 -53.51 -88.14
C ILE A 174 3.58 -53.79 -89.01
N LEU A 175 2.50 -53.04 -88.75
CA LEU A 175 1.23 -53.12 -89.45
C LEU A 175 1.03 -51.85 -90.29
N PHE A 176 0.52 -51.98 -91.50
CA PHE A 176 0.18 -50.86 -92.38
C PHE A 176 -1.15 -51.14 -93.06
N ASN A 177 -1.82 -50.08 -93.52
CA ASN A 177 -3.14 -50.24 -94.14
C ASN A 177 -3.08 -51.07 -95.42
N PRO A 178 -3.98 -52.06 -95.59
CA PRO A 178 -4.09 -52.78 -96.84
C PRO A 178 -4.67 -51.88 -97.94
N PRO A 179 -4.35 -52.13 -99.23
CA PRO A 179 -5.00 -51.45 -100.35
C PRO A 179 -6.52 -51.70 -100.28
N ALA A 180 -7.31 -50.70 -100.68
CA ALA A 180 -8.78 -50.74 -100.59
C ALA A 180 -9.34 -52.01 -101.27
N GLY A 181 -9.86 -52.93 -100.47
CA GLY A 181 -10.47 -54.17 -100.92
C GLY A 181 -11.59 -54.56 -99.97
N ALA A 182 -12.71 -55.03 -100.52
CA ALA A 182 -13.83 -55.50 -99.71
C ALA A 182 -13.37 -56.70 -98.87
N ALA A 183 -13.41 -56.56 -97.54
CA ALA A 183 -13.29 -57.71 -96.66
C ALA A 183 -14.55 -58.57 -96.81
N ASP A 184 -14.38 -59.89 -96.94
CA ASP A 184 -15.53 -60.79 -97.04
C ASP A 184 -16.38 -60.69 -95.76
N PRO A 185 -17.67 -60.35 -95.87
CA PRO A 185 -18.53 -60.19 -94.71
C PRO A 185 -18.83 -61.54 -94.06
N VAL A 186 -19.02 -61.51 -92.73
CA VAL A 186 -19.57 -62.64 -91.99
C VAL A 186 -21.03 -62.89 -92.48
N PRO A 187 -21.49 -64.15 -92.63
CA PRO A 187 -22.86 -64.45 -93.04
C PRO A 187 -23.94 -63.75 -92.20
N ALA A 188 -25.04 -63.36 -92.85
CA ALA A 188 -26.14 -62.64 -92.21
C ALA A 188 -26.73 -63.45 -91.03
N GLY A 189 -26.81 -62.82 -89.85
CA GLY A 189 -27.36 -63.43 -88.62
C GLY A 189 -26.32 -63.88 -87.59
N VAL A 190 -25.02 -63.73 -87.88
CA VAL A 190 -23.92 -64.02 -86.95
C VAL A 190 -23.29 -62.72 -86.45
N GLU A 191 -23.02 -62.62 -85.15
CA GLU A 191 -22.38 -61.44 -84.55
C GLU A 191 -20.93 -61.34 -85.01
N SER A 192 -20.57 -60.25 -85.69
CA SER A 192 -19.20 -59.97 -86.15
C SER A 192 -18.41 -59.28 -85.05
N LEU A 193 -17.17 -59.75 -84.80
CA LEU A 193 -16.32 -59.12 -83.79
C LEU A 193 -15.88 -57.70 -84.22
N LYS A 194 -15.77 -57.47 -85.53
CA LYS A 194 -15.42 -56.18 -86.13
C LYS A 194 -16.32 -55.05 -85.65
N ASP A 195 -17.63 -55.28 -85.53
CA ASP A 195 -18.61 -54.25 -85.19
C ASP A 195 -18.51 -53.79 -83.71
N ARG A 196 -17.76 -54.53 -82.89
CA ARG A 196 -17.55 -54.24 -81.46
C ARG A 196 -16.23 -53.53 -81.19
N VAL A 197 -15.37 -53.36 -82.19
CA VAL A 197 -14.05 -52.74 -82.08
C VAL A 197 -14.08 -51.35 -82.71
N LYS A 198 -13.79 -50.31 -81.91
CA LYS A 198 -13.70 -48.92 -82.40
C LYS A 198 -12.25 -48.53 -82.59
N ALA A 199 -11.93 -47.93 -83.74
CA ALA A 199 -10.60 -47.42 -84.05
C ALA A 199 -10.69 -46.09 -84.83
N PRO A 200 -9.62 -45.27 -84.84
CA PRO A 200 -9.53 -44.09 -85.68
C PRO A 200 -9.76 -44.41 -87.17
N ALA A 201 -10.40 -43.49 -87.90
CA ALA A 201 -10.73 -43.67 -89.31
C ALA A 201 -9.50 -44.02 -90.18
N ALA A 202 -8.32 -43.54 -89.80
CA ALA A 202 -7.07 -43.83 -90.47
C ALA A 202 -6.66 -45.31 -90.41
N ILE A 203 -7.03 -46.06 -89.37
CA ILE A 203 -6.61 -47.47 -89.18
C ILE A 203 -7.79 -48.45 -89.27
N GLN A 204 -9.00 -47.94 -89.48
CA GLN A 204 -10.20 -48.76 -89.64
C GLN A 204 -10.08 -49.80 -90.78
N PRO A 205 -9.48 -49.51 -91.96
CA PRO A 205 -9.29 -50.52 -93.02
C PRO A 205 -8.40 -51.69 -92.57
N LEU A 206 -7.39 -51.42 -91.74
CA LEU A 206 -6.54 -52.44 -91.14
C LEU A 206 -7.34 -53.31 -90.17
N ILE A 207 -8.12 -52.72 -89.25
CA ILE A 207 -8.98 -53.48 -88.32
C ILE A 207 -9.99 -54.35 -89.07
N ASP A 208 -10.62 -53.77 -90.09
CA ASP A 208 -11.60 -54.46 -90.93
C ASP A 208 -11.00 -55.69 -91.62
N ARG A 209 -9.72 -55.64 -91.98
CA ARG A 209 -8.97 -56.75 -92.57
C ARG A 209 -8.52 -57.78 -91.54
N LEU A 210 -7.99 -57.34 -90.40
CA LEU A 210 -7.51 -58.23 -89.34
C LEU A 210 -8.66 -59.03 -88.69
N LEU A 211 -9.85 -58.44 -88.63
CA LEU A 211 -11.07 -59.05 -88.08
C LEU A 211 -12.04 -59.55 -89.17
N ALA A 212 -11.59 -59.66 -90.42
CA ALA A 212 -12.40 -60.22 -91.50
C ALA A 212 -12.75 -61.70 -91.21
N GLN A 213 -13.99 -62.08 -91.51
CA GLN A 213 -14.50 -63.44 -91.26
C GLN A 213 -14.40 -63.92 -89.80
N VAL A 214 -14.32 -63.00 -88.83
CA VAL A 214 -14.29 -63.32 -87.40
C VAL A 214 -15.68 -63.19 -86.77
N ALA A 215 -16.26 -64.32 -86.39
CA ALA A 215 -17.56 -64.41 -85.74
C ALA A 215 -17.43 -64.58 -84.21
N VAL A 216 -18.38 -64.05 -83.46
CA VAL A 216 -18.48 -64.23 -82.01
C VAL A 216 -19.53 -65.29 -81.66
N ALA A 217 -19.18 -66.20 -80.75
CA ALA A 217 -20.09 -67.20 -80.19
C ALA A 217 -20.19 -67.09 -78.67
N GLU A 218 -21.33 -67.49 -78.09
CA GLU A 218 -21.51 -67.47 -76.63
C GLU A 218 -20.67 -68.53 -75.91
N ASN A 219 -20.52 -69.71 -76.53
CA ASN A 219 -19.80 -70.84 -75.95
C ASN A 219 -19.19 -71.73 -77.05
N LEU A 220 -18.33 -72.66 -76.63
CA LEU A 220 -17.61 -73.56 -77.54
C LEU A 220 -18.55 -74.43 -78.40
N ALA A 221 -19.70 -74.83 -77.84
CA ALA A 221 -20.69 -75.62 -78.58
C ALA A 221 -21.34 -74.82 -79.71
N ALA A 222 -21.67 -73.55 -79.46
CA ALA A 222 -22.18 -72.61 -80.47
C ALA A 222 -21.10 -72.29 -81.52
N ALA A 223 -19.85 -72.10 -81.09
CA ALA A 223 -18.73 -71.86 -81.99
C ALA A 223 -18.55 -72.99 -83.01
N ARG A 224 -18.63 -74.25 -82.54
CA ARG A 224 -18.51 -75.44 -83.40
C ARG A 224 -19.68 -75.60 -84.37
N ARG A 225 -20.90 -75.21 -83.99
CA ARG A 225 -22.07 -75.20 -84.89
C ARG A 225 -21.90 -74.18 -86.03
N LEU A 226 -21.45 -72.96 -85.70
CA LEU A 226 -21.21 -71.91 -86.69
C LEU A 226 -20.11 -72.29 -87.67
N LEU A 227 -19.06 -72.93 -87.17
CA LEU A 227 -17.93 -73.39 -87.98
C LEU A 227 -18.29 -74.57 -88.89
N ASN A 228 -19.13 -75.51 -88.44
CA ASN A 228 -19.62 -76.60 -89.29
C ASN A 228 -20.48 -76.09 -90.46
N ALA A 229 -21.22 -75.00 -90.25
CA ALA A 229 -22.02 -74.36 -91.29
C ALA A 229 -21.17 -73.51 -92.25
N ASN A 230 -20.07 -72.94 -91.76
CA ASN A 230 -19.18 -72.06 -92.52
C ASN A 230 -17.71 -72.39 -92.19
N PRO A 231 -17.07 -73.33 -92.93
CA PRO A 231 -15.73 -73.82 -92.62
C PRO A 231 -14.61 -72.76 -92.70
N ASP A 232 -14.88 -71.65 -93.40
CA ASP A 232 -13.92 -70.57 -93.63
C ASP A 232 -13.91 -69.52 -92.50
N LEU A 233 -14.89 -69.54 -91.60
CA LEU A 233 -14.97 -68.57 -90.50
C LEU A 233 -13.97 -68.87 -89.37
N ARG A 234 -13.47 -67.80 -88.75
CA ARG A 234 -12.77 -67.85 -87.46
C ARG A 234 -13.77 -67.52 -86.37
N VAL A 235 -14.12 -68.48 -85.52
CA VAL A 235 -15.14 -68.25 -84.48
C VAL A 235 -14.47 -68.12 -83.12
N VAL A 236 -14.71 -67.02 -82.41
CA VAL A 236 -14.16 -66.77 -81.07
C VAL A 236 -15.29 -66.72 -80.04
N THR A 237 -15.08 -67.35 -78.89
CA THR A 237 -16.03 -67.23 -77.77
C THR A 237 -15.81 -65.93 -77.00
N ARG A 238 -16.82 -65.45 -76.26
CA ARG A 238 -16.66 -64.26 -75.38
C ARG A 238 -15.55 -64.43 -74.33
N SER A 239 -15.25 -65.67 -73.95
CA SER A 239 -14.14 -66.00 -73.03
C SER A 239 -12.76 -66.05 -73.70
N GLY A 240 -12.65 -65.77 -75.00
CA GLY A 240 -11.37 -65.75 -75.72
C GLY A 240 -10.90 -67.09 -76.28
N GLU A 241 -11.80 -68.06 -76.48
CA GLU A 241 -11.42 -69.32 -77.16
C GLU A 241 -11.64 -69.18 -78.67
N LEU A 242 -10.57 -69.29 -79.45
CA LEU A 242 -10.59 -69.20 -80.90
C LEU A 242 -10.65 -70.61 -81.53
N VAL A 243 -11.66 -70.85 -82.36
CA VAL A 243 -11.88 -72.10 -83.08
C VAL A 243 -11.95 -71.83 -84.57
N THR A 244 -11.14 -72.56 -85.34
CA THR A 244 -11.20 -72.62 -86.80
C THR A 244 -11.41 -74.07 -87.25
N SER A 245 -11.64 -74.30 -88.54
CA SER A 245 -11.87 -75.65 -89.11
C SER A 245 -10.71 -76.62 -88.89
N PHE A 246 -9.52 -76.10 -88.54
CA PHE A 246 -8.29 -76.87 -88.40
C PHE A 246 -7.49 -76.58 -87.12
N ALA A 247 -7.90 -75.61 -86.29
CA ALA A 247 -7.16 -75.24 -85.08
C ALA A 247 -8.08 -74.78 -83.94
N TYR A 248 -7.69 -75.12 -82.71
CA TYR A 248 -8.24 -74.57 -81.48
C TYR A 248 -7.12 -73.83 -80.73
N ARG A 249 -7.41 -72.62 -80.27
CA ARG A 249 -6.54 -71.83 -79.41
C ARG A 249 -7.37 -71.32 -78.25
N GLY A 250 -7.06 -71.78 -77.04
CA GLY A 250 -7.74 -71.38 -75.81
C GLY A 250 -6.84 -71.58 -74.60
N GLY A 251 -7.34 -71.21 -73.43
CA GLY A 251 -6.57 -71.11 -72.19
C GLY A 251 -6.40 -69.68 -71.72
N ARG A 252 -5.91 -69.50 -70.49
CA ARG A 252 -5.70 -68.16 -69.92
C ARG A 252 -4.40 -67.58 -70.49
N PRO A 253 -4.43 -66.43 -71.20
CA PRO A 253 -3.21 -65.82 -71.70
C PRO A 253 -2.31 -65.38 -70.53
N PRO A 254 -0.98 -65.41 -70.67
CA PRO A 254 -0.05 -64.97 -69.64
C PRO A 254 -0.17 -63.47 -69.35
N HIS A 255 -0.57 -62.69 -70.35
CA HIS A 255 -0.80 -61.25 -70.27
C HIS A 255 -2.10 -60.90 -71.02
N ALA A 256 -2.90 -60.00 -70.44
CA ALA A 256 -4.13 -59.45 -71.02
C ALA A 256 -3.90 -57.96 -71.32
N PRO A 257 -3.29 -57.60 -72.47
CA PRO A 257 -2.82 -56.25 -72.74
C PRO A 257 -3.95 -55.22 -72.86
N LEU A 258 -5.11 -55.57 -73.41
CA LEU A 258 -6.27 -54.66 -73.53
C LEU A 258 -6.89 -54.41 -72.16
N GLN A 259 -7.00 -55.44 -71.31
CA GLN A 259 -7.49 -55.28 -69.95
C GLN A 259 -6.54 -54.41 -69.11
N ALA A 260 -5.23 -54.65 -69.20
CA ALA A 260 -4.22 -53.86 -68.50
C ALA A 260 -4.21 -52.38 -68.95
N GLU A 261 -4.31 -52.12 -70.26
CA GLU A 261 -4.36 -50.75 -70.82
C GLU A 261 -5.65 -50.01 -70.39
N ALA A 262 -6.80 -50.69 -70.40
CA ALA A 262 -8.06 -50.10 -69.95
C ALA A 262 -8.03 -49.73 -68.46
N GLN A 263 -7.53 -50.64 -67.60
CA GLN A 263 -7.36 -50.38 -66.17
C GLN A 263 -6.37 -49.25 -65.91
N PHE A 264 -5.26 -49.20 -66.66
CA PHE A 264 -4.27 -48.14 -66.55
C PHE A 264 -4.88 -46.76 -66.85
N ARG A 265 -5.63 -46.62 -67.96
CA ARG A 265 -6.30 -45.36 -68.33
C ARG A 265 -7.32 -44.91 -67.28
N GLU A 266 -8.07 -45.85 -66.70
CA GLU A 266 -9.02 -45.54 -65.63
C GLU A 266 -8.31 -44.98 -64.39
N VAL A 267 -7.26 -45.66 -63.93
CA VAL A 267 -6.46 -45.23 -62.76
C VAL A 267 -5.71 -43.93 -63.03
N GLU A 268 -5.20 -43.72 -64.24
CA GLU A 268 -4.58 -42.45 -64.65
C GLU A 268 -5.57 -41.28 -64.53
N SER A 269 -6.78 -41.44 -65.07
CA SER A 269 -7.83 -40.42 -64.94
C SER A 269 -8.27 -40.18 -63.49
N ALA A 270 -8.32 -41.25 -62.68
CA ALA A 270 -8.66 -41.16 -61.26
C ALA A 270 -7.55 -40.44 -60.48
N ARG A 271 -6.28 -40.74 -60.78
CA ARG A 271 -5.11 -40.08 -60.21
C ARG A 271 -5.09 -38.59 -60.54
N GLU A 272 -5.37 -38.20 -61.79
CA GLU A 272 -5.45 -36.78 -62.15
C GLU A 272 -6.53 -36.04 -61.35
N ARG A 273 -7.70 -36.67 -61.15
CA ARG A 273 -8.79 -36.10 -60.33
C ARG A 273 -8.39 -35.94 -58.87
N THR A 274 -7.79 -36.96 -58.25
CA THR A 274 -7.37 -36.90 -56.85
C THR A 274 -6.21 -35.91 -56.66
N GLN A 275 -5.24 -35.86 -57.58
CA GLN A 275 -4.17 -34.86 -57.57
C GLN A 275 -4.71 -33.43 -57.72
N LYS A 276 -5.73 -33.22 -58.56
CA LYS A 276 -6.41 -31.92 -58.67
C LYS A 276 -7.14 -31.56 -57.36
N SER A 277 -7.84 -32.52 -56.75
CA SER A 277 -8.49 -32.33 -55.45
C SER A 277 -7.48 -31.94 -54.35
N LEU A 278 -6.35 -32.63 -54.28
CA LEU A 278 -5.27 -32.34 -53.34
C LEU A 278 -4.68 -30.93 -53.53
N ARG A 279 -4.50 -30.47 -54.78
CA ARG A 279 -4.05 -29.09 -55.05
C ARG A 279 -5.05 -28.06 -54.52
N ILE A 280 -6.35 -28.28 -54.73
CA ILE A 280 -7.41 -27.38 -54.25
C ILE A 280 -7.41 -27.36 -52.71
N ALA A 281 -7.33 -28.53 -52.07
CA ALA A 281 -7.28 -28.64 -50.61
C ALA A 281 -6.06 -27.89 -50.04
N ARG A 282 -4.87 -28.07 -50.62
CA ARG A 282 -3.65 -27.36 -50.21
C ARG A 282 -3.76 -25.85 -50.38
N ALA A 283 -4.36 -25.37 -51.46
CA ALA A 283 -4.62 -23.94 -51.66
C ALA A 283 -5.59 -23.38 -50.61
N SER A 284 -6.63 -24.15 -50.23
CA SER A 284 -7.55 -23.79 -49.14
C SER A 284 -6.83 -23.68 -47.80
N LEU A 285 -5.96 -24.64 -47.47
CA LEU A 285 -5.14 -24.61 -46.25
C LEU A 285 -4.20 -23.39 -46.24
N GLN A 286 -3.55 -23.09 -47.36
CA GLN A 286 -2.69 -21.91 -47.48
C GLN A 286 -3.47 -20.60 -47.28
N SER A 287 -4.70 -20.51 -47.79
CA SER A 287 -5.58 -19.37 -47.57
C SER A 287 -6.00 -19.23 -46.11
N ALA A 288 -6.41 -20.33 -45.46
CA ALA A 288 -6.82 -20.34 -44.05
C ALA A 288 -5.67 -19.96 -43.11
N THR A 289 -4.47 -20.52 -43.35
CA THR A 289 -3.26 -20.19 -42.56
C THR A 289 -2.82 -18.75 -42.76
N ALA A 290 -2.90 -18.19 -43.98
CA ALA A 290 -2.63 -16.78 -44.23
C ALA A 290 -3.64 -15.87 -43.50
N ALA A 291 -4.92 -16.23 -43.51
CA ALA A 291 -5.95 -15.49 -42.77
C ALA A 291 -5.72 -15.52 -41.25
N GLN A 292 -5.36 -16.68 -40.69
CA GLN A 292 -5.00 -16.81 -39.27
C GLN A 292 -3.77 -15.98 -38.92
N ALA A 293 -2.73 -16.00 -39.77
CA ALA A 293 -1.52 -15.19 -39.57
C ALA A 293 -1.83 -13.68 -39.59
N GLY A 294 -2.71 -13.23 -40.48
CA GLY A 294 -3.19 -11.84 -40.50
C GLY A 294 -3.91 -11.44 -39.20
N LEU A 295 -4.81 -12.29 -38.71
CA LEU A 295 -5.50 -12.08 -37.44
C LEU A 295 -4.55 -12.09 -36.23
N LEU A 296 -3.52 -12.94 -36.23
CA LEU A 296 -2.51 -12.95 -35.17
C LEU A 296 -1.73 -11.63 -35.13
N ALA A 297 -1.41 -11.06 -36.29
CA ALA A 297 -0.76 -9.75 -36.39
C ALA A 297 -1.68 -8.61 -35.91
N GLU A 298 -2.96 -8.61 -36.32
CA GLU A 298 -3.97 -7.66 -35.82
C GLU A 298 -4.12 -7.77 -34.29
N ARG A 299 -4.17 -8.98 -33.75
CA ARG A 299 -4.27 -9.24 -32.30
C ARG A 299 -3.04 -8.78 -31.54
N ALA A 300 -1.84 -8.99 -32.08
CA ALA A 300 -0.60 -8.47 -31.49
C ALA A 300 -0.59 -6.94 -31.45
N ALA A 301 -1.03 -6.26 -32.52
CA ALA A 301 -1.15 -4.81 -32.55
C ALA A 301 -2.20 -4.29 -31.54
N ALA A 302 -3.38 -4.93 -31.48
CA ALA A 302 -4.41 -4.59 -30.52
C ALA A 302 -3.96 -4.82 -29.06
N GLN A 303 -3.13 -5.84 -28.82
CA GLN A 303 -2.55 -6.11 -27.50
C GLN A 303 -1.63 -4.97 -27.05
N VAL A 304 -0.80 -4.43 -27.95
CA VAL A 304 0.04 -3.25 -27.66
C VAL A 304 -0.82 -2.04 -27.29
N HIS A 305 -1.92 -1.79 -28.00
CA HIS A 305 -2.86 -0.72 -27.65
C HIS A 305 -3.52 -0.94 -26.29
N LEU A 306 -3.90 -2.17 -25.97
CA LEU A 306 -4.45 -2.53 -24.67
C LEU A 306 -3.45 -2.29 -23.53
N ASP A 307 -2.20 -2.67 -23.72
CA ASP A 307 -1.16 -2.50 -22.71
C ASP A 307 -0.80 -1.01 -22.52
N ALA A 308 -0.80 -0.22 -23.59
CA ALA A 308 -0.69 1.25 -23.51
C ALA A 308 -1.88 1.87 -22.76
N ALA A 309 -3.11 1.46 -23.06
CA ALA A 309 -4.31 1.94 -22.37
C ALA A 309 -4.33 1.53 -20.88
N ARG A 310 -3.83 0.33 -20.55
CA ARG A 310 -3.65 -0.15 -19.16
C ARG A 310 -2.64 0.71 -18.41
N ALA A 311 -1.49 1.01 -19.03
CA ALA A 311 -0.46 1.84 -18.43
C ALA A 311 -0.96 3.27 -18.17
N GLU A 312 -1.67 3.86 -19.13
CA GLU A 312 -2.24 5.20 -18.98
C GLU A 312 -3.34 5.24 -17.92
N HIS A 313 -4.24 4.25 -17.90
CA HIS A 313 -5.23 4.11 -16.84
C HIS A 313 -4.57 3.97 -15.46
N ALA A 314 -3.54 3.13 -15.33
CA ALA A 314 -2.82 2.98 -14.06
C ALA A 314 -2.16 4.30 -13.61
N ARG A 315 -1.56 5.04 -14.54
CA ARG A 315 -0.95 6.35 -14.28
C ARG A 315 -1.98 7.36 -13.79
N VAL A 316 -3.09 7.49 -14.50
CA VAL A 316 -4.16 8.44 -14.17
C VAL A 316 -4.87 8.04 -12.87
N ASN A 317 -5.11 6.75 -12.64
CA ASN A 317 -5.71 6.25 -11.40
C ASN A 317 -4.80 6.51 -10.18
N ALA A 318 -3.48 6.32 -10.32
CA ALA A 318 -2.53 6.65 -9.26
C ALA A 318 -2.54 8.15 -8.94
N LEU A 319 -2.58 9.00 -9.98
CA LEU A 319 -2.68 10.46 -9.82
C LEU A 319 -4.00 10.86 -9.12
N ALA A 320 -5.14 10.32 -9.55
CA ALA A 320 -6.44 10.58 -8.95
C ALA A 320 -6.54 10.08 -7.51
N SER A 321 -5.93 8.93 -7.20
CA SER A 321 -5.85 8.39 -5.83
C SER A 321 -5.00 9.27 -4.92
N ALA A 322 -3.83 9.71 -5.39
CA ALA A 322 -2.98 10.65 -4.66
C ALA A 322 -3.69 11.99 -4.43
N GLY A 323 -4.41 12.48 -5.45
CA GLY A 323 -5.27 13.65 -5.37
C GLY A 323 -6.36 13.49 -4.32
N ALA A 324 -7.09 12.36 -4.31
CA ALA A 324 -8.14 12.10 -3.34
C ALA A 324 -7.62 12.15 -1.89
N VAL A 325 -6.46 11.53 -1.63
CA VAL A 325 -5.79 11.59 -0.32
C VAL A 325 -5.39 13.02 0.05
N ALA A 326 -4.87 13.82 -0.91
CA ALA A 326 -4.58 15.23 -0.69
C ALA A 326 -5.85 16.03 -0.35
N GLY A 327 -6.95 15.78 -1.05
CA GLY A 327 -8.26 16.38 -0.78
C GLY A 327 -8.84 16.00 0.58
N ASP A 328 -8.65 14.75 1.03
CA ASP A 328 -9.03 14.31 2.38
C ASP A 328 -8.23 15.05 3.45
N ARG A 329 -6.91 15.22 3.26
CA ARG A 329 -6.04 15.97 4.17
C ARG A 329 -6.43 17.44 4.25
N GLU A 330 -6.70 18.08 3.11
CA GLU A 330 -7.17 19.47 3.08
C GLU A 330 -8.53 19.60 3.78
N ARG A 331 -9.48 18.69 3.55
CA ARG A 331 -10.75 18.67 4.30
C ARG A 331 -10.57 18.57 5.81
N ALA A 332 -9.66 17.71 6.27
CA ALA A 332 -9.35 17.59 7.70
C ALA A 332 -8.72 18.87 8.28
N LEU A 333 -7.79 19.49 7.54
CA LEU A 333 -7.20 20.79 7.89
C LEU A 333 -8.27 21.88 8.00
N GLY A 334 -9.19 21.95 7.03
CA GLY A 334 -10.30 22.89 7.05
C GLY A 334 -11.21 22.71 8.25
N GLN A 335 -11.52 21.47 8.63
CA GLN A 335 -12.30 21.16 9.84
C GLN A 335 -11.58 21.58 11.13
N ASP A 336 -10.26 21.36 11.23
CA ASP A 336 -9.49 21.81 12.39
C ASP A 336 -9.40 23.33 12.48
N LEU A 337 -9.17 24.03 11.36
CA LEU A 337 -9.16 25.49 11.31
C LEU A 337 -10.53 26.08 11.69
N ALA A 338 -11.61 25.55 11.11
CA ALA A 338 -12.97 25.95 11.48
C ALA A 338 -13.27 25.68 12.97
N GLY A 339 -12.83 24.53 13.48
CA GLY A 339 -12.93 24.19 14.90
C GLY A 339 -12.12 25.12 15.81
N LYS A 340 -10.91 25.53 15.40
CA LYS A 340 -10.08 26.52 16.10
C LYS A 340 -10.77 27.87 16.16
N VAL A 341 -11.29 28.36 15.04
CA VAL A 341 -12.04 29.62 14.99
C VAL A 341 -13.26 29.56 15.91
N ALA A 342 -14.05 28.48 15.85
CA ALA A 342 -15.21 28.31 16.73
C ALA A 342 -14.83 28.30 18.23
N ARG A 343 -13.73 27.63 18.60
CA ARG A 343 -13.21 27.63 19.98
C ARG A 343 -12.77 29.03 20.43
N LEU A 344 -12.05 29.77 19.58
CA LEU A 344 -11.61 31.12 19.89
C LEU A 344 -12.78 32.09 20.03
N VAL A 345 -13.81 31.97 19.18
CA VAL A 345 -15.05 32.74 19.29
C VAL A 345 -15.77 32.46 20.62
N ALA A 346 -15.87 31.18 21.02
CA ALA A 346 -16.47 30.82 22.31
C ALA A 346 -15.68 31.37 23.51
N LEU A 347 -14.34 31.21 23.49
CA LEU A 347 -13.47 31.75 24.55
C LEU A 347 -13.52 33.28 24.63
N LEU A 348 -13.64 33.95 23.49
CA LEU A 348 -13.79 35.41 23.44
C LEU A 348 -15.12 35.83 24.08
N LEU A 349 -16.24 35.19 23.70
CA LEU A 349 -17.55 35.45 24.29
C LEU A 349 -17.55 35.25 25.81
N ASP A 350 -16.90 34.20 26.31
CA ASP A 350 -16.78 33.96 27.74
C ASP A 350 -15.89 35.00 28.44
N ALA A 351 -14.80 35.44 27.80
CA ALA A 351 -13.94 36.50 28.32
C ALA A 351 -14.69 37.85 28.38
N GLU A 352 -15.42 38.22 27.33
CA GLU A 352 -16.24 39.44 27.29
C GLU A 352 -17.35 39.43 28.36
N ARG A 353 -17.95 38.25 28.64
CA ARG A 353 -18.90 38.09 29.75
C ARG A 353 -18.25 38.31 31.12
N LEU A 354 -17.04 37.78 31.32
CA LEU A 354 -16.30 37.96 32.58
C LEU A 354 -15.86 39.41 32.78
N GLU A 355 -15.44 40.08 31.71
CA GLU A 355 -15.10 41.50 31.69
C GLU A 355 -16.31 42.35 32.09
N ALA A 356 -17.46 42.16 31.43
CA ALA A 356 -18.70 42.86 31.79
C ALA A 356 -19.14 42.60 33.24
N GLY A 357 -19.00 41.36 33.73
CA GLY A 357 -19.29 41.03 35.13
C GLY A 357 -18.30 41.68 36.11
N ALA A 358 -17.03 41.86 35.73
CA ALA A 358 -16.03 42.54 36.55
C ALA A 358 -16.26 44.06 36.59
N GLU A 359 -16.66 44.67 35.47
CA GLU A 359 -17.08 46.07 35.40
C GLU A 359 -18.25 46.35 36.34
N GLU A 360 -19.31 45.53 36.28
CA GLU A 360 -20.46 45.68 37.15
C GLU A 360 -20.11 45.55 38.65
N ARG A 361 -19.21 44.61 39.01
CA ARG A 361 -18.71 44.49 40.39
C ARG A 361 -17.90 45.72 40.83
N GLN A 362 -17.10 46.29 39.94
CA GLN A 362 -16.31 47.48 40.24
C GLN A 362 -17.19 48.71 40.42
N GLU A 363 -18.25 48.87 39.61
CA GLU A 363 -19.24 49.93 39.79
C GLU A 363 -19.99 49.81 41.12
N ARG A 364 -20.43 48.59 41.48
CA ARG A 364 -21.10 48.33 42.78
C ARG A 364 -20.22 48.67 43.96
N SER A 365 -18.96 48.21 43.93
CA SER A 365 -17.99 48.50 45.01
C SER A 365 -17.64 49.98 45.09
N GLY A 366 -17.53 50.69 43.96
CA GLY A 366 -17.33 52.14 43.95
C GLY A 366 -18.52 52.88 44.59
N ALA A 367 -19.75 52.47 44.27
CA ALA A 367 -20.95 53.02 44.88
C ALA A 367 -21.05 52.73 46.39
N GLU A 368 -20.60 51.56 46.85
CA GLU A 368 -20.52 51.22 48.28
C GLU A 368 -19.44 52.04 49.01
N GLU A 369 -18.25 52.21 48.41
CA GLU A 369 -17.20 53.08 48.96
C GLU A 369 -17.65 54.53 49.07
N ASP A 370 -18.34 55.07 48.06
CA ASP A 370 -18.87 56.43 48.08
C ASP A 370 -19.95 56.61 49.15
N ARG A 371 -20.83 55.61 49.33
CA ARG A 371 -21.80 55.60 50.44
C ARG A 371 -21.10 55.58 51.80
N ALA A 372 -20.12 54.69 51.98
CA ALA A 372 -19.36 54.61 53.22
C ALA A 372 -18.61 55.92 53.53
N ARG A 373 -18.04 56.59 52.52
CA ARG A 373 -17.41 57.91 52.67
C ARG A 373 -18.42 58.99 53.10
N GLN A 374 -19.62 58.99 52.52
CA GLN A 374 -20.68 59.92 52.93
C GLN A 374 -21.13 59.68 54.38
N GLU A 375 -21.27 58.43 54.80
CA GLU A 375 -21.58 58.07 56.19
C GLU A 375 -20.47 58.48 57.15
N LEU A 376 -19.21 58.24 56.80
CA LEU A 376 -18.04 58.68 57.60
C LEU A 376 -18.01 60.20 57.76
N ALA A 377 -18.20 60.95 56.67
CA ALA A 377 -18.25 62.41 56.71
C ALA A 377 -19.40 62.92 57.61
N ALA A 378 -20.56 62.26 57.59
CA ALA A 378 -21.67 62.58 58.49
C ALA A 378 -21.35 62.27 59.97
N ILE A 379 -20.63 61.18 60.24
CA ILE A 379 -20.18 60.83 61.60
C ILE A 379 -19.14 61.86 62.10
N ASP A 380 -18.17 62.23 61.27
CA ASP A 380 -17.15 63.24 61.61
C ASP A 380 -17.79 64.60 61.92
N GLN A 381 -18.81 65.00 61.16
CA GLN A 381 -19.57 66.21 61.44
C GLN A 381 -20.25 66.15 62.82
N ARG A 382 -20.89 65.02 63.16
CA ARG A 382 -21.52 64.81 64.48
C ARG A 382 -20.50 64.79 65.61
N LEU A 383 -19.32 64.21 65.40
CA LEU A 383 -18.22 64.25 66.38
C LEU A 383 -17.75 65.68 66.62
N GLY A 384 -17.58 66.49 65.56
CA GLY A 384 -17.23 67.91 65.69
C GLY A 384 -18.26 68.72 66.47
N GLU A 385 -19.56 68.46 66.27
CA GLU A 385 -20.64 69.08 67.06
C GLU A 385 -20.55 68.70 68.55
N HIS A 386 -20.31 67.42 68.86
CA HIS A 386 -20.15 66.93 70.23
C HIS A 386 -18.90 67.49 70.93
N ASP A 387 -17.78 67.64 70.22
CA ASP A 387 -16.58 68.25 70.76
C ASP A 387 -16.78 69.75 71.05
N GLY A 388 -17.51 70.46 70.19
CA GLY A 388 -17.93 71.84 70.44
C GLY A 388 -18.79 71.99 71.70
N LEU A 389 -19.75 71.09 71.92
CA LEU A 389 -20.56 71.04 73.14
C LEU A 389 -19.71 70.75 74.39
N ARG A 390 -18.76 69.81 74.31
CA ARG A 390 -17.83 69.49 75.41
C ARG A 390 -16.95 70.68 75.79
N ALA A 391 -16.38 71.39 74.82
CA ALA A 391 -15.61 72.60 75.06
C ALA A 391 -16.45 73.68 75.76
N GLY A 392 -17.70 73.86 75.32
CA GLY A 392 -18.65 74.77 75.96
C GLY A 392 -18.96 74.41 77.42
N HIS A 393 -19.11 73.12 77.74
CA HIS A 393 -19.31 72.66 79.12
C HIS A 393 -18.06 72.86 79.99
N GLN A 394 -16.85 72.62 79.46
CA GLN A 394 -15.60 72.89 80.18
C GLN A 394 -15.44 74.37 80.53
N GLN A 395 -15.75 75.27 79.59
CA GLN A 395 -15.66 76.71 79.83
C GLN A 395 -16.61 77.17 80.95
N ARG A 396 -17.86 76.69 80.94
CA ARG A 396 -18.84 76.99 82.01
C ARG A 396 -18.38 76.47 83.37
N ARG A 397 -17.73 75.30 83.41
CA ARG A 397 -17.18 74.72 84.64
C ARG A 397 -16.05 75.58 85.20
N GLN A 398 -15.10 75.99 84.37
CA GLN A 398 -14.00 76.89 84.78
C GLN A 398 -14.52 78.24 85.30
N GLU A 399 -15.54 78.80 84.65
CA GLU A 399 -16.18 80.04 85.11
C GLU A 399 -16.84 79.87 86.49
N ALA A 400 -17.53 78.74 86.72
CA ALA A 400 -18.14 78.42 88.01
C ALA A 400 -17.08 78.26 89.11
N GLU A 401 -15.97 77.56 88.82
CA GLU A 401 -14.85 77.36 89.75
C GLU A 401 -14.22 78.70 90.17
N LEU A 402 -14.00 79.61 89.21
CA LEU A 402 -13.53 80.98 89.46
C LEU A 402 -14.49 81.79 90.35
N ARG A 403 -15.81 81.69 90.11
CA ARG A 403 -16.82 82.38 90.92
C ARG A 403 -16.85 81.86 92.36
N THR A 404 -16.73 80.54 92.56
CA THR A 404 -16.63 79.95 93.91
C THR A 404 -15.38 80.39 94.64
N ALA A 405 -14.22 80.46 93.97
CA ALA A 405 -12.98 80.94 94.56
C ALA A 405 -13.08 82.42 95.00
N LEU A 406 -13.70 83.27 94.17
CA LEU A 406 -13.93 84.67 94.50
C LEU A 406 -14.85 84.85 95.71
N CYS A 407 -15.88 84.01 95.83
CA CYS A 407 -16.78 84.01 96.98
C CYS A 407 -16.07 83.57 98.27
N ALA A 408 -15.21 82.55 98.18
CA ALA A 408 -14.40 82.09 99.32
C ALA A 408 -13.45 83.19 99.81
N GLN A 409 -12.76 83.89 98.90
CA GLN A 409 -11.88 85.01 99.24
C GLN A 409 -12.66 86.15 99.94
N ARG A 410 -13.84 86.52 99.42
CA ARG A 410 -14.72 87.53 100.06
C ARG A 410 -15.17 87.12 101.45
N HIS A 411 -15.49 85.85 101.66
CA HIS A 411 -15.87 85.31 102.96
C HIS A 411 -14.72 85.47 103.97
N GLU A 412 -13.50 85.15 103.55
CA GLU A 412 -12.30 85.23 104.39
C GLU A 412 -11.89 86.68 104.74
N ASP A 413 -12.10 87.63 103.83
CA ASP A 413 -11.94 89.07 104.10
C ASP A 413 -12.96 89.59 105.11
N LEU A 414 -14.22 89.17 105.01
CA LEU A 414 -15.28 89.55 105.95
C LEU A 414 -15.00 89.02 107.37
N ILE A 415 -14.50 87.79 107.49
CA ILE A 415 -14.06 87.23 108.79
C ILE A 415 -12.97 88.12 109.40
N ARG A 416 -11.95 88.51 108.60
CA ARG A 416 -10.86 89.40 109.06
C ARG A 416 -11.33 90.80 109.46
N GLN A 417 -12.39 91.33 108.85
CA GLN A 417 -12.99 92.60 109.26
C GLN A 417 -13.74 92.46 110.60
N LEU A 418 -14.44 91.34 110.79
CA LEU A 418 -15.23 91.06 111.98
C LEU A 418 -14.34 90.85 113.22
N ASP A 419 -13.19 90.19 113.07
CA ASP A 419 -12.22 90.03 114.16
C ASP A 419 -11.55 91.36 114.56
N ARG A 420 -11.26 92.24 113.58
CA ARG A 420 -10.78 93.60 113.86
C ARG A 420 -11.80 94.42 114.65
N ALA A 421 -13.08 94.34 114.30
CA ALA A 421 -14.14 95.03 115.04
C ALA A 421 -14.27 94.52 116.49
N ARG A 422 -14.12 93.20 116.70
CA ARG A 422 -14.13 92.59 118.05
C ARG A 422 -12.96 93.04 118.91
N GLN A 423 -11.76 93.20 118.34
CA GLN A 423 -10.59 93.73 119.06
C GLN A 423 -10.80 95.17 119.53
N VAL A 424 -11.35 96.04 118.67
CA VAL A 424 -11.66 97.44 119.03
C VAL A 424 -12.73 97.52 120.12
N TRP A 425 -13.73 96.64 120.09
CA TRP A 425 -14.77 96.60 121.12
C TRP A 425 -14.21 96.23 122.50
N ARG A 426 -13.28 95.26 122.57
CA ARG A 426 -12.61 94.88 123.83
C ARG A 426 -11.81 96.03 124.43
N SER A 427 -11.06 96.78 123.61
CA SER A 427 -10.23 97.89 124.12
C SER A 427 -11.06 99.05 124.72
N HIS A 428 -12.28 99.27 124.22
CA HIS A 428 -13.18 100.29 124.77
C HIS A 428 -13.83 99.85 126.09
N GLY A 429 -14.02 98.55 126.29
CA GLY A 429 -14.50 98.00 127.57
C GLY A 429 -13.51 98.23 128.71
N ASP A 430 -12.21 98.06 128.43
CA ASP A 430 -11.13 98.22 129.42
C ASP A 430 -10.95 99.69 129.85
N ASP A 431 -11.07 100.67 128.92
CA ASP A 431 -10.95 102.11 129.24
C ASP A 431 -12.10 102.62 130.14
N LEU A 432 -13.29 102.05 130.00
CA LEU A 432 -14.46 102.42 130.81
C LEU A 432 -14.31 101.97 132.28
N ALA A 433 -13.77 100.77 132.49
CA ALA A 433 -13.49 100.24 133.83
C ALA A 433 -12.45 101.08 134.57
N GLN A 434 -11.44 101.61 133.87
CA GLN A 434 -10.38 102.42 134.45
C GLN A 434 -10.89 103.80 134.93
N ARG A 435 -11.86 104.39 134.23
CA ARG A 435 -12.47 105.68 134.61
C ARG A 435 -13.40 105.58 135.82
N GLN A 436 -14.08 104.45 136.01
CA GLN A 436 -14.95 104.22 137.16
C GLN A 436 -14.15 104.04 138.47
N ALA A 437 -12.96 103.41 138.40
CA ALA A 437 -12.07 103.25 139.55
C ALA A 437 -11.49 104.59 140.06
N ALA A 438 -11.19 105.54 139.16
CA ALA A 438 -10.64 106.85 139.53
C ALA A 438 -11.65 107.76 140.24
N ALA A 439 -12.95 107.62 139.96
CA ALA A 439 -14.01 108.45 140.55
C ALA A 439 -14.32 108.09 142.02
N GLN A 440 -14.08 106.82 142.43
CA GLN A 440 -14.34 106.36 143.80
C GLN A 440 -13.24 106.78 144.80
N ALA A 441 -12.02 107.09 144.32
CA ALA A 441 -10.88 107.44 145.16
C ALA A 441 -10.88 108.90 145.67
N LEU A 442 -11.63 109.82 145.06
CA LEU A 442 -11.66 111.25 145.45
C LEU A 442 -12.72 111.58 146.54
N ALA A 443 -13.59 110.65 146.93
CA ALA A 443 -14.75 110.93 147.80
C ALA A 443 -14.49 110.80 149.33
N THR A 444 -13.30 110.36 149.77
CA THR A 444 -13.05 109.93 151.17
C THR A 444 -12.14 110.83 152.03
N GLN A 445 -11.60 111.94 151.51
CA GLN A 445 -10.59 112.76 152.21
C GLN A 445 -11.02 113.65 153.41
N PRO A 446 -12.29 114.06 153.65
CA PRO A 446 -12.59 114.98 154.76
C PRO A 446 -12.65 114.39 156.19
N SER A 447 -12.46 113.07 156.40
CA SER A 447 -12.73 112.41 157.70
C SER A 447 -11.51 112.09 158.58
N VAL A 448 -10.28 112.32 158.07
CA VAL A 448 -9.04 111.90 158.76
C VAL A 448 -8.45 113.00 159.66
N ILE A 449 -8.88 114.26 159.53
CA ILE A 449 -8.32 115.41 160.28
C ILE A 449 -8.83 115.52 161.73
N GLU A 450 -9.93 114.85 162.10
CA GLU A 450 -10.53 114.98 163.45
C GLU A 450 -10.09 113.88 164.44
N THR A 451 -9.53 112.77 163.96
CA THR A 451 -9.20 111.60 164.81
C THR A 451 -7.83 111.68 165.49
N GLU A 452 -6.84 112.40 164.94
CA GLU A 452 -5.51 112.50 165.57
C GLU A 452 -5.46 113.49 166.75
N ARG A 453 -6.43 114.43 166.87
CA ARG A 453 -6.53 115.38 167.99
C ARG A 453 -6.91 114.73 169.32
N LEU A 454 -7.50 113.53 169.29
CA LEU A 454 -8.04 112.82 170.47
C LEU A 454 -7.10 111.73 171.03
N ALA A 455 -6.06 111.32 170.30
CA ALA A 455 -5.18 110.21 170.70
C ALA A 455 -4.03 110.60 171.65
N TRP A 456 -3.60 111.86 171.68
CA TRP A 456 -2.48 112.31 172.52
C TRP A 456 -2.84 112.56 174.00
N VAL A 457 -4.14 112.56 174.33
CA VAL A 457 -4.63 112.89 175.69
C VAL A 457 -4.78 111.65 176.60
N SER A 458 -4.71 110.43 176.07
CA SER A 458 -5.16 109.22 176.81
C SER A 458 -4.08 108.20 177.22
N SER A 459 -2.80 108.34 176.86
CA SER A 459 -1.77 107.32 177.17
C SER A 459 -0.74 107.71 178.25
N ALA A 460 -1.03 108.75 179.03
CA ALA A 460 -0.27 109.17 180.22
C ALA A 460 -0.80 108.55 181.54
N GLY A 461 -1.66 107.51 181.50
CA GLY A 461 -2.53 107.17 182.64
C GLY A 461 -2.27 105.87 183.42
N GLU A 462 -2.04 104.71 182.77
CA GLU A 462 -2.43 103.44 183.44
C GLU A 462 -1.35 102.34 183.45
N VAL A 463 -0.07 102.72 183.60
CA VAL A 463 1.05 101.77 183.86
C VAL A 463 1.54 101.82 185.33
N THR A 464 0.99 102.66 186.22
CA THR A 464 1.64 102.87 187.55
C THR A 464 0.95 102.37 188.81
N MET A 465 -0.31 101.91 188.84
CA MET A 465 -0.88 101.45 190.13
C MET A 465 -2.07 100.50 189.99
N GLN A 466 -1.81 99.19 189.84
CA GLN A 466 -2.65 98.08 190.36
C GLN A 466 -2.10 96.72 189.89
N LEU A 467 -0.81 96.40 190.04
CA LEU A 467 -0.17 95.79 191.23
C LEU A 467 -1.00 95.43 192.49
N ALA A 468 -2.31 95.24 192.40
CA ALA A 468 -3.14 94.86 193.56
C ALA A 468 -4.13 93.74 193.20
N GLY A 469 -3.56 92.61 192.79
CA GLY A 469 -4.26 91.34 192.58
C GLY A 469 -3.29 90.17 192.63
N LEU A 470 -2.29 90.24 193.51
CA LEU A 470 -1.51 89.09 193.94
C LEU A 470 -2.39 88.26 194.89
N GLU A 471 -2.83 87.07 194.47
CA GLU A 471 -2.86 85.82 195.26
C GLU A 471 -3.55 84.67 194.51
N ALA A 472 -2.87 83.50 194.55
CA ALA A 472 -3.35 82.12 194.36
C ALA A 472 -3.79 81.69 192.93
N GLU A 473 -3.04 80.82 192.22
CA GLU A 473 -3.01 79.34 192.36
C GLU A 473 -4.38 78.68 192.09
N ALA A 474 -4.56 77.55 191.39
CA ALA A 474 -3.75 76.64 190.58
C ALA A 474 -4.71 75.55 190.02
N LEU A 475 -4.24 74.82 188.98
CA LEU A 475 -4.72 73.52 188.42
C LEU A 475 -5.89 73.52 187.40
N PRO A 476 -5.97 72.52 186.48
CA PRO A 476 -4.98 72.05 185.49
C PRO A 476 -5.60 71.63 184.11
N ASP A 477 -4.71 71.38 183.13
CA ASP A 477 -4.77 70.42 181.98
C ASP A 477 -5.88 70.38 180.91
N GLY A 478 -5.45 70.17 179.64
CA GLY A 478 -6.22 69.42 178.63
C GLY A 478 -6.00 69.74 177.13
N ASP A 479 -4.85 69.30 176.59
CA ASP A 479 -4.70 68.49 175.35
C ASP A 479 -5.30 68.96 174.01
N ALA A 480 -4.49 69.54 173.11
CA ALA A 480 -3.64 68.88 172.07
C ALA A 480 -4.30 69.00 170.66
N LEU A 481 -3.78 69.77 169.71
CA LEU A 481 -2.76 69.34 168.73
C LEU A 481 -2.91 67.87 168.24
N ARG A 482 -3.80 67.56 167.26
CA ARG A 482 -3.53 66.57 166.16
C ARG A 482 -4.57 66.22 165.06
N THR A 483 -5.79 66.76 165.00
CA THR A 483 -6.75 66.37 163.93
C THR A 483 -7.29 67.61 163.21
N LEU A 484 -7.04 67.94 161.95
CA LEU A 484 -6.58 67.17 160.77
C LEU A 484 -6.81 68.17 159.62
N GLU A 485 -5.89 68.63 158.77
CA GLU A 485 -4.83 67.93 158.04
C GLU A 485 -5.27 66.75 157.15
N GLU A 486 -6.57 66.44 157.00
CA GLU A 486 -7.03 65.37 156.08
C GLU A 486 -7.84 65.79 154.84
N GLN A 487 -8.38 67.00 154.69
CA GLN A 487 -9.43 67.19 153.65
C GLN A 487 -9.23 68.32 152.62
N LEU A 488 -8.00 68.82 152.48
CA LEU A 488 -7.63 69.77 151.41
C LEU A 488 -6.80 69.14 150.26
N GLN A 489 -6.73 67.80 150.04
CA GLN A 489 -5.75 67.23 149.08
C GLN A 489 -6.11 66.08 148.10
N GLN A 490 -7.32 65.48 148.04
CA GLN A 490 -7.53 64.28 147.18
C GLN A 490 -8.27 64.43 145.85
N ASP A 491 -9.36 65.19 145.71
CA ASP A 491 -10.20 65.02 144.51
C ASP A 491 -10.02 66.07 143.40
N GLU A 492 -8.89 66.77 143.41
CA GLU A 492 -8.35 67.42 142.21
C GLU A 492 -7.77 66.41 141.18
N GLN A 493 -7.71 65.10 141.48
CA GLN A 493 -7.20 64.06 140.57
C GLN A 493 -8.28 63.15 139.97
N ARG A 494 -9.07 63.59 138.97
CA ARG A 494 -9.40 62.75 137.78
C ARG A 494 -10.28 63.43 136.73
N ASN A 495 -9.62 64.23 135.91
CA ASN A 495 -9.69 64.08 134.45
C ASN A 495 -9.23 62.65 134.03
N VAL A 496 -9.49 62.18 132.78
CA VAL A 496 -8.74 61.10 132.03
C VAL A 496 -9.53 59.96 131.33
N VAL A 497 -10.84 60.01 131.09
CA VAL A 497 -11.42 59.02 130.13
C VAL A 497 -12.32 59.70 129.09
N LEU A 498 -11.82 60.70 128.34
CA LEU A 498 -11.02 60.43 127.14
C LEU A 498 -11.56 59.20 126.42
N LYS A 499 -12.37 59.46 125.39
CA LYS A 499 -11.89 59.57 124.01
C LYS A 499 -11.75 58.18 123.41
N VAL A 500 -11.70 58.17 122.08
CA VAL A 500 -11.29 57.01 121.32
C VAL A 500 -12.50 56.08 121.29
N ALA A 501 -13.33 56.21 120.26
CA ALA A 501 -12.97 55.62 118.98
C ALA A 501 -14.00 54.53 118.70
N PHE A 502 -14.31 54.18 117.49
CA PHE A 502 -13.63 54.42 116.24
C PHE A 502 -14.69 54.04 115.23
N ALA A 503 -14.87 54.87 114.21
CA ALA A 503 -14.31 54.52 112.91
C ALA A 503 -15.20 53.46 112.25
N GLN A 504 -16.01 53.80 111.24
CA GLN A 504 -15.53 54.28 109.95
C GLN A 504 -14.21 53.62 109.58
N SER A 505 -14.26 52.38 109.10
CA SER A 505 -13.78 52.09 107.74
C SER A 505 -14.12 50.63 107.39
N ASP A 506 -14.00 50.39 106.09
CA ASP A 506 -13.63 49.13 105.45
C ASP A 506 -14.76 48.26 104.93
N ASP A 507 -14.69 47.77 103.70
CA ASP A 507 -13.95 48.16 102.52
C ASP A 507 -14.46 47.25 101.40
N ALA A 508 -14.38 47.76 100.19
CA ALA A 508 -13.97 47.03 99.00
C ALA A 508 -14.50 45.60 98.70
N VAL A 509 -15.13 45.50 97.53
CA VAL A 509 -14.67 44.63 96.42
C VAL A 509 -14.72 43.11 96.68
N GLY A 510 -15.75 42.47 96.12
CA GLY A 510 -15.88 41.01 96.07
C GLY A 510 -16.53 40.51 94.78
N SER A 511 -15.68 40.11 93.82
CA SER A 511 -15.87 38.96 92.93
C SER A 511 -17.06 38.97 91.96
N ALA A 512 -16.97 39.84 90.95
CA ALA A 512 -17.39 39.53 89.58
C ALA A 512 -16.21 38.98 88.74
N SER A 513 -15.30 38.23 89.34
CA SER A 513 -14.17 37.64 88.62
C SER A 513 -13.91 36.26 89.18
N GLU A 514 -14.16 35.23 88.38
CA GLU A 514 -13.08 34.51 87.73
C GLU A 514 -13.66 33.31 86.96
N GLU A 515 -13.68 33.44 85.63
CA GLU A 515 -12.78 32.69 84.74
C GLU A 515 -12.61 31.17 84.85
N ILE A 516 -13.15 30.46 85.82
CA ILE A 516 -12.61 29.14 86.13
C ILE A 516 -13.72 28.13 86.28
N ALA A 517 -14.18 27.67 85.12
CA ALA A 517 -14.38 26.27 84.82
C ALA A 517 -15.02 26.21 83.42
N LEU A 518 -14.28 26.54 82.35
CA LEU A 518 -13.29 25.61 81.83
C LEU A 518 -13.79 24.15 81.98
N ALA A 519 -14.12 23.55 80.83
CA ALA A 519 -14.02 22.12 80.62
C ALA A 519 -15.23 21.21 80.93
N LYS A 520 -16.46 21.49 80.46
CA LYS A 520 -17.50 20.42 80.44
C LYS A 520 -18.39 20.19 79.22
N ALA A 521 -18.34 20.96 78.14
CA ALA A 521 -19.15 20.61 76.96
C ALA A 521 -18.41 20.68 75.62
N GLU A 522 -17.09 20.49 75.66
CA GLU A 522 -16.27 19.83 74.64
C GLU A 522 -16.71 18.36 74.37
N VAL A 523 -17.94 17.99 74.77
CA VAL A 523 -18.56 16.66 74.66
C VAL A 523 -19.42 16.55 73.41
N GLU A 524 -19.85 17.68 72.82
CA GLU A 524 -20.91 17.68 71.80
C GLU A 524 -20.39 17.64 70.36
N ARG A 525 -19.08 17.66 70.12
CA ARG A 525 -18.53 17.76 68.76
C ARG A 525 -17.91 16.50 68.16
N CYS A 526 -17.31 15.57 68.91
CA CYS A 526 -16.61 14.43 68.27
C CYS A 526 -16.52 13.16 69.14
N ALA A 527 -17.66 12.59 69.51
CA ALA A 527 -17.75 11.17 69.88
C ALA A 527 -19.07 10.62 69.28
N GLU A 528 -19.23 10.70 67.96
CA GLU A 528 -18.52 9.85 67.02
C GLU A 528 -18.90 8.38 67.25
N ALA A 529 -19.64 7.89 66.26
CA ALA A 529 -19.65 6.50 65.87
C ALA A 529 -20.06 5.51 66.97
N LEU A 530 -21.36 5.24 67.07
CA LEU A 530 -21.93 3.97 66.58
C LEU A 530 -23.33 3.70 67.15
N ARG A 531 -24.23 3.33 66.23
CA ARG A 531 -25.46 2.52 66.36
C ARG A 531 -26.75 3.31 66.61
N GLU A 532 -27.78 3.21 65.79
CA GLU A 532 -28.02 2.28 64.68
C GLU A 532 -29.07 2.87 63.74
N ASP A 533 -28.80 2.68 62.46
CA ASP A 533 -29.45 3.33 61.33
C ASP A 533 -30.95 3.10 61.28
N GLY A 534 -31.66 4.21 61.16
CA GLY A 534 -33.00 4.21 60.62
C GLY A 534 -32.96 3.86 59.14
N GLN A 535 -33.19 2.60 58.81
CA GLN A 535 -33.70 2.20 57.50
C GLN A 535 -34.74 1.10 57.69
N ALA A 536 -36.00 1.49 57.52
CA ALA A 536 -37.08 0.57 57.22
C ALA A 536 -36.78 -0.10 55.86
N LEU A 537 -36.88 -1.43 55.79
CA LEU A 537 -37.39 -2.17 54.64
C LEU A 537 -37.54 -3.68 54.97
N HIS A 538 -38.74 -4.18 54.67
CA HIS A 538 -39.08 -5.50 54.14
C HIS A 538 -39.34 -6.69 55.08
N ASP A 539 -40.64 -7.01 55.23
CA ASP A 539 -41.28 -8.24 54.70
C ASP A 539 -42.81 -7.98 54.68
N PRO A 540 -43.67 -8.78 54.02
CA PRO A 540 -43.67 -9.38 52.68
C PRO A 540 -44.90 -8.92 51.85
N GLU A 541 -44.99 -9.35 50.59
CA GLU A 541 -46.16 -9.39 49.67
C GLU A 541 -47.49 -8.70 50.07
N SER A 542 -47.90 -7.67 49.31
CA SER A 542 -49.31 -7.42 49.00
C SER A 542 -49.48 -6.56 47.75
N MET A 543 -50.28 -7.05 46.80
CA MET A 543 -50.85 -6.30 45.68
C MET A 543 -51.56 -5.04 46.18
N GLU A 544 -51.19 -3.86 45.69
CA GLU A 544 -51.99 -2.63 45.89
C GLU A 544 -52.06 -1.76 44.64
N GLU A 545 -53.13 -0.99 44.62
CA GLU A 545 -53.75 -0.24 43.54
C GLU A 545 -52.79 0.63 42.71
N VAL A 546 -53.06 0.69 41.41
CA VAL A 546 -52.33 1.52 40.46
C VAL A 546 -52.49 2.99 40.82
N ASP A 547 -51.42 3.59 41.33
CA ASP A 547 -51.25 5.04 41.47
C ASP A 547 -51.04 5.66 40.09
N TRP A 548 -52.12 6.22 39.54
CA TRP A 548 -52.13 6.85 38.22
C TRP A 548 -51.16 8.03 38.12
N GLN A 549 -50.87 8.75 39.22
CA GLN A 549 -49.95 9.89 39.19
C GLN A 549 -48.47 9.46 39.13
N LYS A 550 -48.11 8.36 39.80
CA LYS A 550 -46.76 7.76 39.65
C LYS A 550 -46.56 7.18 38.26
N THR A 551 -47.57 6.48 37.74
CA THR A 551 -47.54 5.87 36.42
C THR A 551 -47.43 6.94 35.32
N GLU A 552 -48.15 8.07 35.45
CA GLU A 552 -48.07 9.19 34.50
C GLU A 552 -46.70 9.90 34.51
N ARG A 553 -46.06 10.02 35.67
CA ARG A 553 -44.69 10.53 35.79
C ARG A 553 -43.67 9.58 35.18
N GLU A 554 -43.83 8.27 35.36
CA GLU A 554 -42.98 7.28 34.70
C GLU A 554 -43.18 7.25 33.18
N VAL A 555 -44.42 7.31 32.71
CA VAL A 555 -44.74 7.42 31.28
C VAL A 555 -44.14 8.68 30.68
N SER A 556 -44.26 9.83 31.35
CA SER A 556 -43.63 11.08 30.91
C SER A 556 -42.10 11.01 30.89
N ARG A 557 -41.48 10.31 31.86
CA ARG A 557 -40.03 10.08 31.91
C ARG A 557 -39.59 9.14 30.78
N LEU A 558 -40.36 8.10 30.50
CA LEU A 558 -40.10 7.15 29.41
C LEU A 558 -40.32 7.78 28.04
N GLN A 559 -41.35 8.62 27.88
CA GLN A 559 -41.58 9.42 26.67
C GLN A 559 -40.45 10.41 26.41
N ARG A 560 -39.97 11.15 27.43
CA ARG A 560 -38.77 12.00 27.26
C ARG A 560 -37.51 11.21 26.91
N ARG A 561 -37.36 9.98 27.43
CA ARG A 561 -36.27 9.08 27.03
C ARG A 561 -36.43 8.62 25.59
N LEU A 562 -37.66 8.34 25.14
CA LEU A 562 -37.96 7.93 23.77
C LEU A 562 -37.73 9.08 22.78
N ASP A 563 -38.20 10.28 23.10
CA ASP A 563 -37.98 11.50 22.30
C ASP A 563 -36.48 11.86 22.24
N GLY A 564 -35.74 11.58 23.31
CA GLY A 564 -34.28 11.76 23.39
C GLY A 564 -33.46 10.74 22.59
N MET A 565 -34.03 9.62 22.16
CA MET A 565 -33.35 8.64 21.28
C MET A 565 -33.30 9.10 19.82
N GLY A 566 -34.09 10.12 19.44
CA GLY A 566 -34.16 10.63 18.08
C GLY A 566 -34.88 9.67 17.12
N ALA A 567 -34.81 9.97 15.82
CA ALA A 567 -35.46 9.14 14.80
C ALA A 567 -34.78 7.76 14.72
N VAL A 568 -35.55 6.69 15.01
CA VAL A 568 -35.06 5.31 14.93
C VAL A 568 -34.89 4.92 13.46
N ASN A 569 -33.67 4.55 13.07
CA ASN A 569 -33.40 4.04 11.73
C ASN A 569 -33.96 2.63 11.56
N LEU A 570 -35.14 2.53 10.92
CA LEU A 570 -35.83 1.25 10.69
C LEU A 570 -35.08 0.33 9.71
N LEU A 571 -34.13 0.86 8.92
CA LEU A 571 -33.29 0.08 8.01
C LEU A 571 -32.02 -0.49 8.68
N ALA A 572 -31.73 -0.10 9.93
CA ALA A 572 -30.51 -0.52 10.62
C ALA A 572 -30.31 -2.05 10.73
N PRO A 573 -31.34 -2.89 10.93
CA PRO A 573 -31.16 -4.35 10.93
C PRO A 573 -30.74 -4.90 9.55
N GLU A 574 -31.26 -4.33 8.46
CA GLU A 574 -30.91 -4.73 7.10
C GLU A 574 -29.50 -4.23 6.72
N GLU A 575 -29.18 -2.97 7.07
CA GLU A 575 -27.84 -2.39 6.89
C GLU A 575 -26.78 -3.15 7.69
N PHE A 576 -27.09 -3.57 8.92
CA PHE A 576 -26.21 -4.40 9.74
C PHE A 576 -25.97 -5.76 9.09
N GLY A 577 -27.01 -6.42 8.57
CA GLY A 577 -26.86 -7.69 7.86
C GLY A 577 -26.00 -7.57 6.59
N GLN A 578 -26.19 -6.50 5.80
CA GLN A 578 -25.37 -6.22 4.62
C GLN A 578 -23.91 -5.92 4.99
N LEU A 579 -23.70 -5.13 6.05
CA LEU A 579 -22.36 -4.78 6.53
C LEU A 579 -21.65 -6.01 7.10
N GLN A 580 -22.36 -6.86 7.85
CA GLN A 580 -21.82 -8.11 8.38
C GLN A 580 -21.40 -9.05 7.25
N ALA A 581 -22.25 -9.26 6.24
CA ALA A 581 -21.91 -10.09 5.08
C ALA A 581 -20.69 -9.54 4.32
N ARG A 582 -20.57 -8.22 4.22
CA ARG A 582 -19.39 -7.56 3.62
C ARG A 582 -18.14 -7.77 4.47
N CYS A 583 -18.23 -7.65 5.79
CA CYS A 583 -17.12 -7.90 6.71
C CYS A 583 -16.66 -9.36 6.64
N GLU A 584 -17.59 -10.32 6.60
CA GLU A 584 -17.27 -11.76 6.49
C GLU A 584 -16.58 -12.08 5.15
N SER A 585 -17.06 -11.49 4.05
CA SER A 585 -16.41 -11.60 2.73
C SER A 585 -15.00 -11.02 2.73
N LEU A 586 -14.81 -9.81 3.26
CA LEU A 586 -13.49 -9.17 3.36
C LEU A 586 -12.54 -9.96 4.28
N ALA A 587 -13.03 -10.53 5.37
CA ALA A 587 -12.23 -11.37 6.26
C ALA A 587 -11.75 -12.65 5.55
N THR A 588 -12.61 -13.27 4.74
CA THR A 588 -12.26 -14.45 3.93
C THR A 588 -11.19 -14.07 2.91
N GLN A 589 -11.38 -12.97 2.16
CA GLN A 589 -10.39 -12.48 1.20
C GLN A 589 -9.04 -12.13 1.83
N LEU A 590 -9.05 -11.53 3.03
CA LEU A 590 -7.84 -11.23 3.79
C LEU A 590 -7.10 -12.51 4.16
N THR A 591 -7.82 -13.53 4.64
CA THR A 591 -7.23 -14.83 5.01
C THR A 591 -6.61 -15.52 3.79
N ASP A 592 -7.28 -15.49 2.64
CA ASP A 592 -6.73 -16.04 1.38
C ASP A 592 -5.47 -15.29 0.93
N LEU A 593 -5.45 -13.96 1.09
CA LEU A 593 -4.31 -13.13 0.70
C LEU A 593 -3.12 -13.33 1.64
N GLU A 594 -3.36 -13.50 2.94
CA GLU A 594 -2.33 -13.89 3.92
C GLU A 594 -1.76 -15.28 3.62
N ALA A 595 -2.61 -16.25 3.26
CA ALA A 595 -2.16 -17.58 2.85
C ALA A 595 -1.32 -17.55 1.58
N ALA A 596 -1.74 -16.77 0.57
CA ALA A 596 -0.97 -16.59 -0.67
C ALA A 596 0.37 -15.90 -0.41
N ALA A 597 0.41 -14.88 0.47
CA ALA A 597 1.65 -14.22 0.87
C ALA A 597 2.62 -15.17 1.58
N ALA A 598 2.12 -16.04 2.46
CA ALA A 598 2.91 -17.07 3.12
C ALA A 598 3.51 -18.07 2.11
N GLN A 599 2.70 -18.56 1.16
CA GLN A 599 3.16 -19.47 0.10
C GLN A 599 4.21 -18.84 -0.81
N LEU A 600 4.03 -17.57 -1.18
CA LEU A 600 5.03 -16.84 -1.98
C LEU A 600 6.33 -16.63 -1.21
N THR A 601 6.26 -16.39 0.10
CA THR A 601 7.45 -16.24 0.95
C THR A 601 8.21 -17.56 1.08
N GLU A 602 7.49 -18.68 1.24
CA GLU A 602 8.09 -20.01 1.26
C GLU A 602 8.73 -20.37 -0.09
N LEU A 603 8.03 -20.09 -1.19
CA LEU A 603 8.57 -20.29 -2.54
C LEU A 603 9.83 -19.45 -2.77
N ARG A 604 9.83 -18.19 -2.32
CA ARG A 604 11.00 -17.31 -2.39
C ARG A 604 12.18 -17.93 -1.65
N GLN A 605 11.98 -18.37 -0.41
CA GLN A 605 13.06 -18.97 0.39
C GLN A 605 13.61 -20.24 -0.27
N ARG A 606 12.75 -21.13 -0.77
CA ARG A 606 13.18 -22.33 -1.49
C ARG A 606 13.98 -22.00 -2.76
N LEU A 607 13.53 -20.98 -3.51
CA LEU A 607 14.25 -20.51 -4.70
C LEU A 607 15.60 -19.88 -4.32
N GLU A 608 15.66 -19.07 -3.26
CA GLU A 608 16.92 -18.48 -2.77
C GLU A 608 17.93 -19.58 -2.37
N GLU A 609 17.49 -20.61 -1.65
CA GLU A 609 18.33 -21.76 -1.27
C GLU A 609 18.81 -22.56 -2.50
N GLU A 610 17.92 -22.78 -3.47
CA GLU A 610 18.28 -23.48 -4.70
C GLU A 610 19.25 -22.66 -5.57
N ILE A 611 19.05 -21.35 -5.66
CA ILE A 611 19.93 -20.43 -6.40
C ILE A 611 21.30 -20.38 -5.73
N ASP A 612 21.40 -20.25 -4.40
CA ASP A 612 22.70 -20.23 -3.68
C ASP A 612 23.46 -21.55 -3.89
N SER A 613 22.77 -22.68 -3.75
CA SER A 613 23.35 -24.01 -3.97
C SER A 613 23.87 -24.19 -5.40
N ARG A 614 23.07 -23.83 -6.41
CA ARG A 614 23.47 -23.88 -7.83
C ARG A 614 24.62 -22.92 -8.11
N PHE A 615 24.56 -21.69 -7.60
CA PHE A 615 25.61 -20.70 -7.76
C PHE A 615 26.94 -21.19 -7.20
N ARG A 616 26.98 -21.70 -5.97
CA ARG A 616 28.20 -22.25 -5.36
C ARG A 616 28.77 -23.42 -6.14
N THR A 617 27.91 -24.32 -6.60
CA THR A 617 28.31 -25.49 -7.40
C THR A 617 28.94 -25.07 -8.73
N VAL A 618 28.28 -24.15 -9.45
CA VAL A 618 28.77 -23.62 -10.72
C VAL A 618 30.05 -22.81 -10.50
N PHE A 619 30.09 -21.94 -9.50
CA PHE A 619 31.26 -21.11 -9.18
C PHE A 619 32.50 -21.97 -8.88
N GLN A 620 32.36 -23.03 -8.07
CA GLN A 620 33.46 -23.95 -7.79
C GLN A 620 33.90 -24.70 -9.05
N SER A 621 32.96 -25.16 -9.86
CA SER A 621 33.26 -25.85 -11.13
C SER A 621 34.01 -24.94 -12.10
N VAL A 622 33.57 -23.69 -12.24
CA VAL A 622 34.24 -22.67 -13.07
C VAL A 622 35.62 -22.35 -12.51
N ALA A 623 35.79 -22.23 -11.19
CA ALA A 623 37.10 -21.95 -10.58
C ALA A 623 38.12 -23.06 -10.83
N VAL A 624 37.70 -24.34 -10.74
CA VAL A 624 38.56 -25.50 -11.06
C VAL A 624 38.94 -25.50 -12.54
N ASN A 625 37.95 -25.40 -13.43
CA ASN A 625 38.19 -25.37 -14.88
C ASN A 625 39.07 -24.18 -15.28
N PHE A 626 38.87 -23.02 -14.65
CA PHE A 626 39.66 -21.82 -14.92
C PHE A 626 41.13 -22.02 -14.59
N GLN A 627 41.45 -22.62 -13.44
CA GLN A 627 42.81 -22.97 -13.09
C GLN A 627 43.43 -23.96 -14.09
N GLU A 628 42.66 -24.93 -14.61
CA GLU A 628 43.13 -25.89 -15.61
C GLU A 628 43.45 -25.23 -16.96
N PHE A 629 42.48 -24.49 -17.53
CA PHE A 629 42.68 -23.78 -18.81
C PHE A 629 43.78 -22.72 -18.71
N PHE A 630 43.93 -22.07 -17.55
CA PHE A 630 45.00 -21.09 -17.34
C PHE A 630 46.38 -21.74 -17.40
N VAL A 631 46.58 -22.86 -16.69
CA VAL A 631 47.87 -23.59 -16.71
C VAL A 631 48.18 -24.10 -18.11
N GLU A 632 47.19 -24.55 -18.86
CA GLU A 632 47.35 -25.02 -20.23
C GLU A 632 47.76 -23.89 -21.20
N LEU A 633 47.16 -22.70 -21.07
CA LEU A 633 47.45 -21.56 -21.92
C LEU A 633 48.77 -20.85 -21.58
N PHE A 634 49.19 -20.87 -20.32
CA PHE A 634 50.44 -20.23 -19.87
C PHE A 634 51.61 -21.20 -19.66
N GLU A 635 51.38 -22.51 -19.80
CA GLU A 635 52.34 -23.59 -19.52
C GLU A 635 52.95 -23.47 -18.11
N GLY A 636 52.12 -23.05 -17.14
CA GLY A 636 52.50 -22.74 -15.76
C GLY A 636 51.67 -21.61 -15.14
N GLY A 637 52.01 -21.21 -13.92
CA GLY A 637 51.27 -20.16 -13.20
C GLY A 637 50.04 -20.67 -12.43
N ARG A 638 49.26 -19.75 -11.87
CA ARG A 638 48.04 -20.03 -11.08
C ARG A 638 47.00 -18.95 -11.30
N ALA A 639 45.73 -19.31 -11.36
CA ALA A 639 44.63 -18.36 -11.42
C ALA A 639 43.46 -18.84 -10.56
N THR A 640 42.82 -17.92 -9.84
CA THR A 640 41.71 -18.22 -8.94
C THR A 640 40.67 -17.13 -9.03
N LEU A 641 39.43 -17.50 -8.77
CA LEU A 641 38.31 -16.59 -8.62
C LEU A 641 38.10 -16.30 -7.14
N ARG A 642 37.80 -15.05 -6.79
CA ARG A 642 37.44 -14.64 -5.42
C ARG A 642 36.12 -13.86 -5.45
N LEU A 643 35.24 -14.14 -4.50
CA LEU A 643 34.05 -13.31 -4.28
C LEU A 643 34.45 -12.06 -3.48
N ASP A 644 33.97 -10.90 -3.91
CA ASP A 644 34.14 -9.64 -3.20
C ASP A 644 33.11 -9.55 -2.07
N THR A 645 33.53 -9.86 -0.84
CA THR A 645 32.65 -10.01 0.34
C THR A 645 32.20 -8.66 0.93
N GLN A 646 31.76 -7.74 0.08
CA GLN A 646 31.33 -6.39 0.47
C GLN A 646 29.84 -6.31 0.83
N HIS A 647 29.01 -7.27 0.41
CA HIS A 647 27.59 -7.28 0.72
C HIS A 647 27.26 -8.41 1.69
N ASP A 648 26.42 -8.09 2.70
CA ASP A 648 26.13 -8.89 3.88
C ASP A 648 25.54 -10.29 3.59
N GLY A 649 26.40 -11.25 3.20
CA GLY A 649 26.12 -12.69 3.22
C GLY A 649 25.35 -13.26 2.02
N ASN A 650 24.96 -12.46 1.02
CA ASN A 650 24.36 -12.96 -0.23
C ASN A 650 25.38 -13.00 -1.37
N PRO A 651 25.91 -14.18 -1.75
CA PRO A 651 26.97 -14.30 -2.74
C PRO A 651 26.56 -13.95 -4.18
N LEU A 652 25.26 -13.70 -4.43
CA LEU A 652 24.74 -13.25 -5.72
C LEU A 652 24.95 -11.75 -5.95
N ASP A 653 25.02 -10.97 -4.87
CA ASP A 653 25.23 -9.51 -4.93
C ASP A 653 26.73 -9.15 -4.87
N ASP A 654 27.58 -10.15 -4.60
CA ASP A 654 29.02 -10.03 -4.54
C ASP A 654 29.63 -10.05 -5.95
N GLY A 655 30.59 -9.16 -6.20
CA GLY A 655 31.38 -9.17 -7.43
C GLY A 655 32.33 -10.38 -7.48
N VAL A 656 32.70 -10.82 -8.70
CA VAL A 656 33.75 -11.84 -8.89
C VAL A 656 35.06 -11.17 -9.31
N GLU A 657 36.09 -11.28 -8.48
CA GLU A 657 37.43 -10.82 -8.76
C GLU A 657 38.29 -11.95 -9.37
N ILE A 658 38.90 -11.67 -10.53
CA ILE A 658 39.78 -12.59 -11.24
C ILE A 658 41.23 -12.30 -10.83
N LEU A 659 41.87 -13.26 -10.16
CA LEU A 659 43.26 -13.18 -9.73
C LEU A 659 44.10 -14.15 -10.54
N ALA A 660 45.18 -13.66 -11.14
CA ALA A 660 46.06 -14.46 -11.98
C ALA A 660 47.54 -14.23 -11.64
N GLN A 661 48.31 -15.30 -11.73
CA GLN A 661 49.74 -15.36 -11.49
C GLN A 661 50.38 -15.98 -12.74
N THR A 662 50.92 -15.14 -13.62
CA THR A 662 51.68 -15.61 -14.78
C THR A 662 53.07 -16.13 -14.35
N PRO A 663 53.71 -17.00 -15.15
CA PRO A 663 55.02 -17.55 -14.83
C PRO A 663 56.05 -16.45 -14.49
N GLY A 664 56.63 -16.51 -13.29
CA GLY A 664 57.62 -15.54 -12.82
C GLY A 664 57.06 -14.26 -12.20
N LYS A 665 55.73 -14.06 -12.13
CA LYS A 665 55.09 -12.91 -11.47
C LYS A 665 54.33 -13.32 -10.20
N ARG A 666 53.89 -12.32 -9.42
CA ARG A 666 53.03 -12.50 -8.22
C ARG A 666 51.55 -12.53 -8.63
N LEU A 667 50.69 -13.05 -7.76
CA LEU A 667 49.25 -13.05 -7.95
C LEU A 667 48.72 -11.60 -7.98
N GLN A 668 48.07 -11.22 -9.07
CA GLN A 668 47.58 -9.85 -9.31
C GLN A 668 46.18 -9.87 -9.94
N PRO A 669 45.36 -8.83 -9.70
CA PRO A 669 44.08 -8.66 -10.38
C PRO A 669 44.26 -8.42 -11.88
N LEU A 670 43.26 -8.83 -12.67
CA LEU A 670 43.25 -8.76 -14.13
C LEU A 670 43.63 -7.37 -14.71
N THR A 671 43.31 -6.28 -14.00
CA THR A 671 43.60 -4.90 -14.40
C THR A 671 45.09 -4.55 -14.43
N LEU A 672 45.93 -5.29 -13.71
CA LEU A 672 47.38 -5.05 -13.60
C LEU A 672 48.23 -5.91 -14.54
N LEU A 673 47.60 -6.80 -15.33
CA LEU A 673 48.29 -7.65 -16.30
C LEU A 673 48.61 -6.89 -17.60
N SER A 674 49.63 -7.34 -18.34
CA SER A 674 49.92 -6.80 -19.68
C SER A 674 48.80 -7.12 -20.67
N GLY A 675 48.69 -6.38 -21.78
CA GLY A 675 47.58 -6.52 -22.74
C GLY A 675 47.36 -7.95 -23.26
N GLY A 676 48.45 -8.64 -23.63
CA GLY A 676 48.39 -10.04 -24.08
C GLY A 676 48.12 -11.03 -22.95
N GLU A 677 48.71 -10.81 -21.76
CA GLU A 677 48.42 -11.65 -20.57
C GLU A 677 46.96 -11.52 -20.14
N ARG A 678 46.40 -10.31 -20.21
CA ARG A 678 44.99 -10.03 -19.90
C ARG A 678 44.07 -10.72 -20.89
N ALA A 679 44.38 -10.68 -22.19
CA ALA A 679 43.61 -11.35 -23.23
C ALA A 679 43.59 -12.87 -23.03
N LEU A 680 44.75 -13.49 -22.80
CA LEU A 680 44.83 -14.93 -22.51
C LEU A 680 44.12 -15.33 -21.22
N THR A 681 44.23 -14.52 -20.17
CA THR A 681 43.54 -14.77 -18.89
C THR A 681 42.02 -14.70 -19.07
N ALA A 682 41.53 -13.74 -19.85
CA ALA A 682 40.11 -13.64 -20.19
C ALA A 682 39.63 -14.82 -21.05
N LEU A 683 40.42 -15.27 -22.02
CA LEU A 683 40.13 -16.46 -22.81
C LEU A 683 40.08 -17.73 -21.95
N ALA A 684 41.02 -17.90 -21.02
CA ALA A 684 41.00 -19.01 -20.07
C ALA A 684 39.72 -19.03 -19.23
N PHE A 685 39.26 -17.85 -18.78
CA PHE A 685 38.00 -17.72 -18.04
C PHE A 685 36.78 -18.02 -18.91
N LEU A 686 36.76 -17.55 -20.16
CA LEU A 686 35.70 -17.84 -21.10
C LEU A 686 35.58 -19.35 -21.38
N PHE A 687 36.69 -20.04 -21.60
CA PHE A 687 36.68 -21.50 -21.79
C PHE A 687 36.25 -22.25 -20.53
N ALA A 688 36.61 -21.76 -19.34
CA ALA A 688 36.15 -22.34 -18.08
C ALA A 688 34.63 -22.25 -17.90
N LEU A 689 34.04 -21.12 -18.29
CA LEU A 689 32.58 -20.94 -18.30
C LEU A 689 31.92 -21.90 -19.30
N GLN A 690 32.48 -22.03 -20.50
CA GLN A 690 31.96 -22.93 -21.54
C GLN A 690 32.05 -24.41 -21.14
N ALA A 691 33.09 -24.81 -20.41
CA ALA A 691 33.22 -26.19 -19.94
C ALA A 691 32.14 -26.58 -18.92
N VAL A 692 31.60 -25.62 -18.15
CA VAL A 692 30.52 -25.88 -17.19
C VAL A 692 29.14 -25.82 -17.84
N ASN A 693 28.94 -24.93 -18.81
CA ASN A 693 27.70 -24.80 -19.56
C ASN A 693 27.98 -24.70 -21.08
N PRO A 694 28.11 -25.84 -21.78
CA PRO A 694 28.51 -25.85 -23.18
C PRO A 694 27.41 -25.31 -24.09
N SER A 695 27.79 -24.37 -24.97
CA SER A 695 26.92 -23.87 -26.03
C SER A 695 27.05 -24.74 -27.29
N PRO A 696 26.00 -24.84 -28.13
CA PRO A 696 26.06 -25.62 -29.36
C PRO A 696 27.05 -25.06 -30.39
N PHE A 697 27.29 -23.74 -30.39
CA PHE A 697 28.29 -23.09 -31.22
C PHE A 697 28.88 -21.85 -30.53
N HIS A 698 30.10 -21.48 -30.93
CA HIS A 698 30.84 -20.33 -30.42
C HIS A 698 31.30 -19.44 -31.57
N VAL A 699 31.21 -18.13 -31.39
CA VAL A 699 31.73 -17.14 -32.35
C VAL A 699 32.81 -16.31 -31.66
N LEU A 700 34.01 -16.30 -32.22
CA LEU A 700 35.15 -15.53 -31.72
C LEU A 700 35.61 -14.56 -32.80
N ASP A 701 35.62 -13.26 -32.49
CA ASP A 701 35.98 -12.20 -33.43
C ASP A 701 37.28 -11.52 -33.00
N GLU A 702 38.33 -11.66 -33.82
CA GLU A 702 39.67 -11.08 -33.67
C GLU A 702 40.33 -11.26 -32.29
N VAL A 703 39.96 -12.33 -31.57
CA VAL A 703 40.44 -12.60 -30.20
C VAL A 703 41.95 -12.84 -30.12
N ASP A 704 42.59 -13.21 -31.23
CA ASP A 704 44.02 -13.48 -31.35
C ASP A 704 44.85 -12.27 -31.80
N ALA A 705 44.23 -11.12 -32.06
CA ALA A 705 44.93 -9.90 -32.48
C ALA A 705 45.87 -9.33 -31.40
N ALA A 706 45.56 -9.57 -30.12
CA ALA A 706 46.35 -9.11 -28.98
C ALA A 706 47.39 -10.14 -28.49
N LEU A 707 47.51 -11.29 -29.17
CA LEU A 707 48.38 -12.40 -28.79
C LEU A 707 49.66 -12.40 -29.64
N ASP A 708 50.79 -12.78 -29.04
CA ASP A 708 52.02 -13.04 -29.79
C ASP A 708 52.01 -14.44 -30.43
N ASP A 709 52.92 -14.69 -31.38
CA ASP A 709 52.96 -15.95 -32.14
C ASP A 709 53.02 -17.20 -31.25
N ALA A 710 53.73 -17.12 -30.12
CA ALA A 710 53.83 -18.23 -29.17
C ALA A 710 52.49 -18.51 -28.48
N ASN A 711 51.79 -17.48 -28.02
CA ASN A 711 50.51 -17.61 -27.34
C ASN A 711 49.37 -17.97 -28.31
N VAL A 712 49.43 -17.54 -29.57
CA VAL A 712 48.51 -17.96 -30.62
C VAL A 712 48.58 -19.47 -30.84
N VAL A 713 49.78 -20.06 -30.82
CA VAL A 713 49.93 -21.53 -30.94
C VAL A 713 49.30 -22.26 -29.75
N ARG A 714 49.45 -21.73 -28.53
CA ARG A 714 48.84 -22.31 -27.32
C ARG A 714 47.32 -22.20 -27.34
N PHE A 715 46.80 -21.04 -27.71
CA PHE A 715 45.37 -20.80 -27.91
C PHE A 715 44.75 -21.78 -28.91
N ASN A 716 45.39 -21.96 -30.07
CA ASN A 716 44.95 -22.88 -31.11
C ASN A 716 44.94 -24.35 -30.66
N ARG A 717 45.84 -24.75 -29.75
CA ARG A 717 45.86 -26.10 -29.17
C ARG A 717 44.61 -26.35 -28.32
N VAL A 718 44.25 -25.38 -27.47
CA VAL A 718 43.06 -25.46 -26.62
C VAL A 718 41.79 -25.46 -27.48
N LEU A 719 41.71 -24.57 -28.48
CA LEU A 719 40.58 -24.54 -29.41
C LEU A 719 40.36 -25.87 -30.13
N ARG A 720 41.42 -26.49 -30.63
CA ARG A 720 41.33 -27.81 -31.28
C ARG A 720 40.80 -28.90 -30.36
N ARG A 721 41.18 -28.87 -29.08
CA ARG A 721 40.65 -29.82 -28.10
C ARG A 721 39.15 -29.64 -27.94
N LEU A 722 38.69 -28.41 -27.76
CA LEU A 722 37.28 -28.08 -27.57
C LEU A 722 36.44 -28.28 -28.85
N ALA A 723 37.05 -28.11 -30.02
CA ALA A 723 36.39 -28.28 -31.31
C ALA A 723 35.92 -29.72 -31.59
N ASN A 724 36.41 -30.71 -30.84
CA ASN A 724 35.93 -32.09 -30.93
C ASN A 724 34.47 -32.23 -30.46
N ASP A 725 34.09 -31.43 -29.47
CA ASP A 725 32.77 -31.51 -28.82
C ASP A 725 31.85 -30.33 -29.19
N HIS A 726 32.42 -29.21 -29.69
CA HIS A 726 31.71 -27.96 -29.95
C HIS A 726 32.09 -27.33 -31.29
N GLN A 727 31.14 -26.60 -31.91
CA GLN A 727 31.41 -25.89 -33.16
C GLN A 727 31.97 -24.48 -32.89
N PHE A 728 33.13 -24.16 -33.49
CA PHE A 728 33.75 -22.84 -33.40
C PHE A 728 33.73 -22.12 -34.75
N LEU A 729 33.22 -20.89 -34.76
CA LEU A 729 33.33 -19.94 -35.86
C LEU A 729 34.29 -18.83 -35.44
N ILE A 730 35.42 -18.70 -36.12
CA ILE A 730 36.48 -17.75 -35.75
C ILE A 730 36.69 -16.78 -36.91
N VAL A 731 36.58 -15.49 -36.60
CA VAL A 731 36.96 -14.38 -37.48
C VAL A 731 38.35 -13.92 -37.06
N THR A 732 39.33 -14.04 -37.94
CA THR A 732 40.72 -13.69 -37.66
C THR A 732 41.45 -13.36 -38.96
N HIS A 733 42.53 -12.59 -38.85
CA HIS A 733 43.53 -12.39 -39.90
C HIS A 733 44.85 -13.17 -39.62
N ASN A 734 44.94 -13.89 -38.50
CA ASN A 734 46.15 -14.60 -38.10
C ASN A 734 46.32 -15.92 -38.89
N HIS A 735 47.39 -16.01 -39.67
CA HIS A 735 47.70 -17.19 -40.49
C HIS A 735 47.83 -18.48 -39.67
N SER A 736 48.34 -18.40 -38.44
CA SER A 736 48.51 -19.58 -37.58
C SER A 736 47.17 -20.14 -37.13
N THR A 737 46.18 -19.29 -36.84
CA THR A 737 44.82 -19.70 -36.47
C THR A 737 44.04 -20.22 -37.69
N MET A 738 44.14 -19.54 -38.83
CA MET A 738 43.53 -19.99 -40.09
C MET A 738 44.01 -21.38 -40.51
N ALA A 739 45.31 -21.68 -40.33
CA ALA A 739 45.90 -22.95 -40.73
C ALA A 739 45.34 -24.16 -39.95
N GLN A 740 44.74 -23.94 -38.78
CA GLN A 740 44.18 -25.00 -37.96
C GLN A 740 42.71 -25.29 -38.23
N ALA A 741 42.03 -24.47 -39.03
CA ALA A 741 40.60 -24.60 -39.33
C ALA A 741 40.33 -25.72 -40.35
N GLU A 742 39.17 -26.37 -40.25
CA GLU A 742 38.72 -27.37 -41.24
C GLU A 742 38.11 -26.73 -42.49
N VAL A 743 37.44 -25.59 -42.30
CA VAL A 743 36.76 -24.82 -43.34
C VAL A 743 37.09 -23.34 -43.16
N LEU A 744 37.54 -22.70 -44.23
CA LEU A 744 37.77 -21.26 -44.29
C LEU A 744 36.69 -20.59 -45.11
N TYR A 745 36.10 -19.53 -44.56
CA TYR A 745 35.19 -18.65 -45.29
C TYR A 745 35.89 -17.29 -45.49
N GLY A 746 36.12 -16.92 -46.74
CA GLY A 746 36.67 -15.61 -47.12
C GLY A 746 35.55 -14.67 -47.54
N VAL A 747 35.56 -13.45 -47.02
CA VAL A 747 34.65 -12.38 -47.49
C VAL A 747 35.40 -11.52 -48.50
N THR A 748 34.89 -11.45 -49.73
CA THR A 748 35.47 -10.64 -50.81
C THR A 748 34.50 -9.54 -51.22
N LEU A 749 35.01 -8.33 -51.45
CA LEU A 749 34.21 -7.25 -52.02
C LEU A 749 34.16 -7.43 -53.54
N ALA A 750 32.97 -7.62 -54.10
CA ALA A 750 32.78 -7.50 -55.55
C ALA A 750 32.71 -6.02 -55.94
N GLU A 751 32.84 -5.70 -57.22
CA GLU A 751 32.54 -4.34 -57.71
C GLU A 751 31.10 -3.96 -57.31
N HIS A 752 30.91 -2.74 -56.81
CA HIS A 752 29.66 -2.15 -56.28
C HIS A 752 29.33 -2.36 -54.78
N GLY A 753 30.31 -2.66 -53.91
CA GLY A 753 30.10 -2.59 -52.46
C GLY A 753 29.20 -3.69 -51.88
N ILE A 754 28.98 -4.77 -52.64
CA ILE A 754 28.28 -5.98 -52.19
C ILE A 754 29.34 -7.00 -51.77
N SER A 755 29.30 -7.42 -50.50
CA SER A 755 30.17 -8.47 -49.96
C SER A 755 29.71 -9.85 -50.43
N ARG A 756 30.62 -10.65 -50.97
CA ARG A 756 30.39 -12.05 -51.37
C ARG A 756 31.23 -12.98 -50.51
N ILE A 757 30.62 -14.07 -50.05
CA ILE A 757 31.30 -15.12 -49.29
C ILE A 757 31.85 -16.17 -50.25
N VAL A 758 33.11 -16.53 -50.06
CA VAL A 758 33.81 -17.64 -50.72
C VAL A 758 34.17 -18.65 -49.64
N SER A 759 34.05 -19.96 -49.92
CA SER A 759 34.42 -21.01 -48.96
C SER A 759 35.49 -21.92 -49.55
N VAL A 760 36.42 -22.34 -48.71
CA VAL A 760 37.48 -23.29 -49.02
C VAL A 760 37.53 -24.32 -47.89
N ARG A 761 37.38 -25.60 -48.23
CA ARG A 761 37.59 -26.69 -47.26
C ARG A 761 39.08 -27.06 -47.26
N LEU A 762 39.72 -26.99 -46.10
CA LEU A 762 41.11 -27.40 -45.94
C LEU A 762 41.11 -28.93 -45.73
N GLU A 763 41.11 -29.67 -46.84
CA GLU A 763 41.33 -31.12 -46.80
C GLU A 763 42.77 -31.38 -46.33
N GLY A 764 42.92 -32.19 -45.28
CA GLY A 764 44.23 -32.61 -44.79
C GLY A 764 45.10 -33.15 -45.93
N GLU A 765 46.41 -32.88 -45.86
CA GLU A 765 47.42 -33.19 -46.87
C GLU A 765 47.32 -34.61 -47.47
N ALA A 766 46.47 -34.80 -48.49
CA ALA A 766 46.53 -35.91 -49.45
C ALA A 766 45.49 -35.79 -50.60
N SER A 767 45.21 -34.61 -51.18
CA SER A 767 44.82 -34.56 -52.60
C SER A 767 44.73 -33.15 -53.19
N ARG A 768 45.53 -32.97 -54.24
CA ARG A 768 45.50 -32.00 -55.33
C ARG A 768 44.31 -31.01 -55.42
N MET A 769 44.69 -29.72 -55.41
CA MET A 769 44.12 -28.54 -56.10
C MET A 769 42.64 -28.17 -55.79
N PRO A 770 42.38 -26.96 -55.25
CA PRO A 770 41.02 -26.56 -54.86
C PRO A 770 40.15 -26.28 -56.10
N ARG A 771 39.01 -26.95 -56.19
CA ARG A 771 37.92 -26.57 -57.10
C ARG A 771 37.04 -25.53 -56.41
N ILE A 772 37.03 -24.32 -56.96
CA ILE A 772 36.12 -23.24 -56.54
C ILE A 772 34.71 -23.62 -57.01
N ALA A 773 33.84 -23.99 -56.07
CA ALA A 773 32.41 -24.19 -56.33
C ALA A 773 31.66 -22.90 -55.99
N THR A 774 31.15 -22.21 -57.00
CA THR A 774 30.21 -21.09 -56.82
C THR A 774 28.80 -21.66 -56.66
N SER A 775 28.25 -21.62 -55.45
CA SER A 775 26.85 -21.98 -55.20
C SER A 775 25.92 -20.99 -55.91
N ARG A 776 25.15 -21.47 -56.89
CA ARG A 776 23.92 -20.82 -57.34
C ARG A 776 22.83 -21.15 -56.34
N THR A 777 22.26 -20.11 -55.74
CA THR A 777 21.06 -20.13 -54.91
C THR A 777 19.90 -20.80 -55.66
N ALA A 778 19.25 -21.76 -55.00
CA ALA A 778 17.87 -22.17 -55.25
C ALA A 778 17.01 -21.65 -54.09
#